data_AF-A0A6P2B746-F1
#
_entry.id   AF-A0A6P2B746-F1
#
_cell.length_a   1.000
_cell.length_b   1.000
_cell.length_c   1.000
_cell.angle_alpha   90.00
_cell.angle_beta   90.00
_cell.angle_gamma   90.00
#
_symmetry.space_group_name_H-M   'P 1'
#
loop_
_entity.id
_entity.type
_entity.pdbx_description
1 polymer ?
#
loop_
_entity_poly.entity_id
_entity_poly.type
_entity_poly.pdbx_seq_one_letter_code
_entity_poly.pdbx_strand_id
1 'polypeptide(L)'
;MLPAMRAMLKRYRLRPLNPTNGYKPLDFGMGRVNGSINQDGRIIAVNTYDERTGYITLTSAPPFAEHQRYSADAVRRYRRGLTELDGFGLRFDSPIVHRAAWLVEDAIPYMRLTLANGIVAEAVTFVPRDAPHGAIQIWAFAESGDLGRIEGQLWLQRAAYTQLTEGGPVPMPATDTAHRRIDAPDADHPATAIYNDALGAMAVIPAMDGRAGDGDGSVWLDGTPQFDADAVLVLPFALHGEGAQAASDYVTLRSADAAALLIGTLDYWRDIWRYSSPVPRAIERPIRRGWAYGLLCALPIDDEATCIITDHMLLPLSWNRDSYYVARALLDGLPVTGERVVRAHLIWLFERARRTESGAWGRSYMANGAIKDAAFQLDQQIFPILELADYVLHTGDQATLARLRGTADKALAALLAYRTGDSWLLPTDETPADDPIALKYHFSSHVLLWQALKQWRRAVDDAALDPAIDMLKASIQRHFIAQHDGHMIYAYATDGESQYHFYHDANDVPLVMMPHWGFTTTHDPVWRQTIAFAFSKGNVGGHYGGQLGSVHTRAPWPLGDTQELIIARTRGDKSAEKTIHKRIAQTAQWDGALSEAYAQDSRRVVSRNWFAWPNAMLAWIYAERDFARRPVNTQQRRIPPMKIGFVATRLAGVDGVSLEAAKIVQVLEEAGHECFYIAGQLDDDGRAGWQVPSMHFYDPVARQIHDEVFRNPTPHPKTFRRIYTLADTIRVELEAFVEEFGIDMLIPQNASTIPMNIPLGIAIADLVRRTRIKTLCHHHDFYWERERFINNGIEDILRQAFPPNLAPIHHLTINTPMKRRLYQFRGIESTYLPNVFDFANPPPPPDDYALSFRREMGLSDDDLIVLQPTRIIRRKAIEKAFELVRRLNDDRLVLVVTGYDGDEPGGYGEWLREEAERSGIRYMFIGDRVGALRGEKDGKRIFTLWDIYPHAHFVTYPSVYEGFGNALIETLYFRKPLFVHTYPPYLSDIKPAGVRAVEFTHDITADVLDQVRAIIDDANLRDEMAEHNYQVGLKHFSFDVLRQTMQKVMERMYGK
;
A
#
# COMPACT_ATOMS: atom_id res chain seq x y z
N MET A 1 -42.55 -8.08 4.06
CA MET A 1 -41.10 -7.82 3.80
C MET A 1 -40.29 -7.15 4.93
N LEU A 2 -40.83 -6.31 5.84
CA LEU A 2 -40.05 -5.68 6.93
C LEU A 2 -39.24 -6.66 7.83
N PRO A 3 -39.77 -7.84 8.22
CA PRO A 3 -38.97 -8.86 8.90
C PRO A 3 -37.84 -9.41 8.03
N ALA A 4 -38.03 -9.50 6.72
CA ALA A 4 -37.04 -9.99 5.76
C ALA A 4 -35.92 -8.96 5.54
N MET A 5 -36.25 -7.68 5.37
CA MET A 5 -35.26 -6.59 5.32
C MET A 5 -34.44 -6.54 6.61
N ARG A 6 -35.09 -6.64 7.77
CA ARG A 6 -34.39 -6.73 9.08
C ARG A 6 -33.52 -7.98 9.19
N ALA A 7 -34.02 -9.15 8.77
CA ALA A 7 -33.25 -10.39 8.79
C ALA A 7 -32.03 -10.33 7.87
N MET A 8 -32.16 -9.68 6.72
CA MET A 8 -31.07 -9.41 5.78
C MET A 8 -30.04 -8.46 6.40
N LEU A 9 -30.47 -7.28 6.89
CA LEU A 9 -29.58 -6.28 7.48
C LEU A 9 -28.85 -6.78 8.74
N LYS A 10 -29.46 -7.69 9.51
CA LYS A 10 -28.81 -8.35 10.67
C LYS A 10 -27.55 -9.14 10.32
N ARG A 11 -27.34 -9.49 9.05
CA ARG A 11 -26.11 -10.15 8.58
C ARG A 11 -24.94 -9.17 8.47
N TYR A 12 -25.22 -7.88 8.41
CA TYR A 12 -24.24 -6.81 8.21
C TYR A 12 -24.00 -6.02 9.48
N ARG A 13 -22.89 -5.27 9.51
CA ARG A 13 -22.58 -4.37 10.61
C ARG A 13 -23.57 -3.19 10.63
N LEU A 14 -24.37 -3.08 11.69
CA LEU A 14 -25.25 -1.93 11.92
C LEU A 14 -24.63 -0.99 12.95
N ARG A 15 -24.17 0.19 12.53
CA ARG A 15 -23.60 1.20 13.44
C ARG A 15 -24.65 2.23 13.85
N PRO A 16 -25.09 2.27 15.12
CA PRO A 16 -26.08 3.25 15.56
C PRO A 16 -25.50 4.66 15.60
N LEU A 17 -26.32 5.61 15.15
CA LEU A 17 -26.04 7.05 15.17
C LEU A 17 -26.77 7.70 16.34
N ASN A 18 -26.08 8.62 17.01
CA ASN A 18 -26.62 9.33 18.15
C ASN A 18 -26.95 10.78 17.73
N PRO A 19 -28.24 11.16 17.63
CA PRO A 19 -28.64 12.49 17.17
C PRO A 19 -28.24 13.61 18.14
N THR A 20 -27.88 13.29 19.40
CA THR A 20 -27.39 14.30 20.36
C THR A 20 -25.99 14.83 20.03
N ASN A 21 -25.24 14.17 19.14
CA ASN A 21 -23.91 14.58 18.69
C ASN A 21 -23.96 15.67 17.59
N GLY A 22 -25.10 16.34 17.43
CA GLY A 22 -25.36 17.25 16.32
C GLY A 22 -26.00 16.54 15.12
N TYR A 23 -26.65 17.33 14.27
CA TYR A 23 -27.35 16.83 13.10
C TYR A 23 -26.66 17.29 11.81
N LYS A 24 -26.35 16.31 10.97
CA LYS A 24 -25.86 16.48 9.61
C LYS A 24 -26.64 15.50 8.72
N PRO A 25 -27.15 15.91 7.54
CA PRO A 25 -27.74 14.97 6.59
C PRO A 25 -26.83 13.77 6.33
N LEU A 26 -27.43 12.60 6.16
CA LEU A 26 -26.69 11.36 5.95
C LEU A 26 -26.40 11.18 4.47
N ASP A 27 -25.14 10.94 4.16
CA ASP A 27 -24.67 10.91 2.78
C ASP A 27 -24.75 9.48 2.23
N PHE A 28 -25.05 9.37 0.93
CA PHE A 28 -25.01 8.12 0.17
C PHE A 28 -24.32 8.38 -1.16
N GLY A 29 -23.68 7.37 -1.73
CA GLY A 29 -23.05 7.53 -3.04
C GLY A 29 -22.00 6.48 -3.32
N MET A 30 -21.75 6.28 -4.61
CA MET A 30 -20.70 5.42 -5.14
C MET A 30 -20.56 5.68 -6.63
N GLY A 31 -19.32 5.72 -7.14
CA GLY A 31 -19.10 5.97 -8.55
C GLY A 31 -19.53 7.39 -8.93
N ARG A 32 -20.38 7.52 -9.96
CA ARG A 32 -20.75 8.83 -10.53
C ARG A 32 -21.82 9.57 -9.75
N VAL A 33 -22.62 8.85 -8.95
CA VAL A 33 -23.77 9.41 -8.24
C VAL A 33 -23.50 9.47 -6.74
N ASN A 34 -23.85 10.60 -6.13
CA ASN A 34 -23.87 10.76 -4.68
C ASN A 34 -24.97 11.75 -4.26
N GLY A 35 -25.22 11.85 -2.96
CA GLY A 35 -26.31 12.66 -2.44
C GLY A 35 -26.44 12.56 -0.93
N SER A 36 -27.52 13.16 -0.42
CA SER A 36 -27.80 13.22 1.01
C SER A 36 -29.29 13.06 1.31
N ILE A 37 -29.62 12.49 2.48
CA ILE A 37 -30.97 12.41 3.04
C ILE A 37 -31.07 13.16 4.37
N ASN A 38 -32.25 13.71 4.65
CA ASN A 38 -32.52 14.35 5.93
C ASN A 38 -32.92 13.34 7.04
N GLN A 39 -33.30 13.85 8.23
CA GLN A 39 -33.62 13.06 9.42
C GLN A 39 -34.91 12.24 9.29
N ASP A 40 -35.72 12.54 8.28
CA ASP A 40 -36.96 11.87 7.95
C ASP A 40 -36.81 10.98 6.70
N GLY A 41 -35.58 10.88 6.17
CA GLY A 41 -35.25 10.02 5.04
C GLY A 41 -35.61 10.65 3.71
N ARG A 42 -36.02 11.92 3.68
CA ARG A 42 -36.29 12.64 2.44
C ARG A 42 -34.98 13.03 1.78
N ILE A 43 -34.92 12.89 0.47
CA ILE A 43 -33.74 13.20 -0.34
C ILE A 43 -33.57 14.72 -0.37
N ILE A 44 -32.40 15.22 0.01
CA ILE A 44 -32.12 16.66 -0.10
C ILE A 44 -31.35 17.01 -1.37
N ALA A 45 -30.55 16.06 -1.87
CA ALA A 45 -29.79 16.18 -3.11
C ALA A 45 -29.48 14.80 -3.71
N VAL A 46 -29.53 14.70 -5.04
CA VAL A 46 -28.90 13.66 -5.86
C VAL A 46 -28.05 14.37 -6.89
N ASN A 47 -26.78 14.00 -6.99
CA ASN A 47 -25.79 14.69 -7.80
C ASN A 47 -25.09 13.73 -8.74
N THR A 48 -24.61 14.27 -9.86
CA THR A 48 -23.75 13.53 -10.79
C THR A 48 -22.80 14.46 -11.54
N TYR A 49 -21.77 13.86 -12.13
CA TYR A 49 -20.86 14.53 -13.07
C TYR A 49 -21.57 14.88 -14.39
N ASP A 50 -21.21 16.03 -14.96
CA ASP A 50 -21.60 16.45 -16.31
C ASP A 50 -20.38 17.08 -17.02
N GLU A 51 -20.16 16.73 -18.29
CA GLU A 51 -18.98 17.18 -19.03
C GLU A 51 -18.96 18.70 -19.26
N ARG A 52 -20.13 19.32 -19.48
CA ARG A 52 -20.24 20.74 -19.82
C ARG A 52 -20.12 21.63 -18.59
N THR A 53 -20.84 21.28 -17.53
CA THR A 53 -21.05 22.11 -16.34
C THR A 53 -20.28 21.61 -15.12
N GLY A 54 -19.61 20.47 -15.24
CA GLY A 54 -18.81 19.81 -14.21
C GLY A 54 -19.65 19.00 -13.22
N TYR A 55 -20.72 19.58 -12.69
CA TYR A 55 -21.49 18.96 -11.61
C TYR A 55 -22.94 19.47 -11.58
N ILE A 56 -23.89 18.54 -11.75
CA ILE A 56 -25.33 18.83 -11.70
C ILE A 56 -25.96 18.21 -10.46
N THR A 57 -26.99 18.88 -9.95
CA THR A 57 -27.68 18.51 -8.72
C THR A 57 -29.19 18.62 -8.90
N LEU A 58 -29.89 17.54 -8.58
CA LEU A 58 -31.32 17.55 -8.30
C LEU A 58 -31.46 17.77 -6.80
N THR A 59 -31.98 18.92 -6.38
CA THR A 59 -31.95 19.30 -4.96
C THR A 59 -33.19 20.07 -4.53
N SER A 60 -33.50 19.99 -3.24
CA SER A 60 -34.48 20.85 -2.56
C SER A 60 -33.88 22.20 -2.11
N ALA A 61 -32.57 22.41 -2.31
CA ALA A 61 -31.95 23.69 -2.03
C ALA A 61 -32.37 24.72 -3.09
N PRO A 62 -32.92 25.89 -2.70
CA PRO A 62 -33.17 26.94 -3.66
C PRO A 62 -31.86 27.41 -4.32
N PRO A 63 -31.92 27.92 -5.55
CA PRO A 63 -30.79 28.59 -6.18
C PRO A 63 -30.23 29.69 -5.28
N PHE A 64 -28.91 29.86 -5.27
CA PHE A 64 -28.31 30.98 -4.56
C PHE A 64 -28.63 32.30 -5.26
N ALA A 65 -29.02 33.32 -4.50
CA ALA A 65 -29.34 34.63 -5.06
C ALA A 65 -28.11 35.32 -5.66
N GLU A 66 -28.09 35.50 -6.99
CA GLU A 66 -26.93 36.03 -7.74
C GLU A 66 -26.41 37.38 -7.20
N HIS A 67 -27.30 38.29 -6.83
CA HIS A 67 -26.93 39.61 -6.28
C HIS A 67 -26.24 39.54 -4.91
N GLN A 68 -26.29 38.40 -4.20
CA GLN A 68 -25.71 38.22 -2.87
C GLN A 68 -24.35 37.51 -2.88
N ARG A 69 -23.79 37.20 -4.05
CA ARG A 69 -22.61 36.33 -4.16
C ARG A 69 -21.35 36.88 -3.50
N TYR A 70 -21.25 38.21 -3.43
CA TYR A 70 -20.15 38.90 -2.76
C TYR A 70 -20.42 39.17 -1.27
N SER A 71 -21.58 38.76 -0.73
CA SER A 71 -21.90 38.88 0.69
C SER A 71 -21.45 37.63 1.45
N ALA A 72 -20.37 37.76 2.23
CA ALA A 72 -19.86 36.67 3.05
C ALA A 72 -20.92 36.09 4.00
N ASP A 73 -21.76 36.96 4.57
CA ASP A 73 -22.84 36.56 5.47
C ASP A 73 -23.97 35.82 4.73
N ALA A 74 -24.29 36.20 3.49
CA ALA A 74 -25.25 35.46 2.67
C ALA A 74 -24.72 34.06 2.31
N VAL A 75 -23.45 33.96 1.90
CA VAL A 75 -22.79 32.67 1.61
C VAL A 75 -22.81 31.77 2.85
N ARG A 76 -22.42 32.29 4.01
CA ARG A 76 -22.44 31.55 5.29
C ARG A 76 -23.84 31.10 5.69
N ARG A 77 -24.85 31.97 5.53
CA ARG A 77 -26.26 31.61 5.80
C ARG A 77 -26.75 30.51 4.85
N TYR A 78 -26.48 30.63 3.55
CA TYR A 78 -26.87 29.62 2.56
C TYR A 78 -26.26 28.26 2.87
N ARG A 79 -24.94 28.20 3.08
CA ARG A 79 -24.21 26.97 3.41
C ARG A 79 -24.72 26.31 4.70
N ARG A 80 -25.12 27.11 5.70
CA ARG A 80 -25.74 26.61 6.94
C ARG A 80 -27.13 26.04 6.67
N GLY A 81 -27.93 26.71 5.84
CA GLY A 81 -29.28 26.25 5.47
C GLY A 81 -29.30 24.90 4.75
N LEU A 82 -28.21 24.48 4.09
CA LEU A 82 -28.14 23.18 3.40
C LEU A 82 -28.31 21.97 4.34
N THR A 83 -28.03 22.11 5.64
CA THR A 83 -28.29 21.03 6.61
C THR A 83 -29.72 21.01 7.14
N GLU A 84 -30.52 22.03 6.82
CA GLU A 84 -31.88 22.24 7.34
C GLU A 84 -32.95 22.02 6.26
N LEU A 85 -32.57 21.45 5.11
CA LEU A 85 -33.47 21.22 3.99
C LEU A 85 -34.54 20.16 4.32
N ASP A 86 -35.79 20.46 3.97
CA ASP A 86 -36.94 19.56 4.16
C ASP A 86 -36.92 18.36 3.19
N GLY A 87 -36.22 18.48 2.07
CA GLY A 87 -36.06 17.43 1.08
C GLY A 87 -37.32 17.15 0.27
N PHE A 88 -37.22 16.15 -0.62
CA PHE A 88 -38.31 15.60 -1.40
C PHE A 88 -38.36 14.08 -1.25
N GLY A 89 -39.54 13.49 -1.45
CA GLY A 89 -39.77 12.06 -1.25
C GLY A 89 -40.99 11.81 -0.36
N LEU A 90 -41.03 10.66 0.31
CA LEU A 90 -42.17 10.27 1.14
C LEU A 90 -42.33 11.21 2.35
N ARG A 91 -43.51 11.80 2.50
CA ARG A 91 -43.97 12.52 3.68
C ARG A 91 -45.16 11.80 4.30
N PHE A 92 -45.12 11.61 5.61
CA PHE A 92 -46.18 10.91 6.35
C PHE A 92 -47.31 11.85 6.75
N ASP A 93 -48.56 11.35 6.70
CA ASP A 93 -49.72 12.08 7.21
C ASP A 93 -49.73 12.15 8.74
N SER A 94 -49.21 11.10 9.38
CA SER A 94 -49.06 11.04 10.83
C SER A 94 -47.70 11.60 11.27
N PRO A 95 -47.63 12.44 12.33
CA PRO A 95 -46.36 12.98 12.84
C PRO A 95 -45.36 11.89 13.23
N ILE A 96 -44.07 12.10 12.93
CA ILE A 96 -42.98 11.24 13.39
C ILE A 96 -42.68 11.56 14.86
N VAL A 97 -42.89 10.59 15.75
CA VAL A 97 -42.65 10.72 17.21
C VAL A 97 -41.32 10.16 17.67
N HIS A 98 -40.71 9.24 16.89
CA HIS A 98 -39.39 8.69 17.20
C HIS A 98 -38.56 8.48 15.94
N ARG A 99 -37.26 8.80 16.03
CA ARG A 99 -36.26 8.66 14.96
C ARG A 99 -35.07 7.84 15.44
N ALA A 100 -34.67 6.86 14.66
CA ALA A 100 -33.41 6.15 14.84
C ALA A 100 -32.71 5.97 13.50
N ALA A 101 -31.38 6.07 13.51
CA ALA A 101 -30.56 5.97 12.31
C ALA A 101 -29.30 5.14 12.55
N TRP A 102 -28.83 4.50 11.49
CA TRP A 102 -27.63 3.69 11.44
C TRP A 102 -26.87 3.96 10.14
N LEU A 103 -25.58 3.62 10.16
CA LEU A 103 -24.84 3.30 8.94
C LEU A 103 -24.68 1.77 8.86
N VAL A 104 -25.18 1.17 7.78
CA VAL A 104 -24.95 -0.23 7.45
C VAL A 104 -23.59 -0.35 6.78
N GLU A 105 -22.75 -1.26 7.28
CA GLU A 105 -21.34 -1.37 6.90
C GLU A 105 -20.66 0.00 6.87
N ASP A 106 -20.91 0.86 7.87
CA ASP A 106 -20.26 2.17 8.04
C ASP A 106 -20.39 3.16 6.85
N ALA A 107 -21.23 2.86 5.85
CA ALA A 107 -21.32 3.63 4.61
C ALA A 107 -22.76 3.92 4.15
N ILE A 108 -23.69 2.97 4.31
CA ILE A 108 -25.06 3.11 3.76
C ILE A 108 -26.02 3.61 4.84
N PRO A 109 -26.73 4.73 4.64
CA PRO A 109 -27.70 5.20 5.61
C PRO A 109 -28.93 4.27 5.69
N TYR A 110 -29.29 3.93 6.93
CA TYR A 110 -30.49 3.18 7.28
C TYR A 110 -31.22 3.88 8.41
N MET A 111 -32.54 4.00 8.30
CA MET A 111 -33.34 4.69 9.29
C MET A 111 -34.61 3.94 9.65
N ARG A 112 -35.08 4.22 10.86
CA ARG A 112 -36.34 3.76 11.43
C ARG A 112 -37.09 4.93 12.02
N LEU A 113 -38.32 5.10 11.58
CA LEU A 113 -39.24 6.12 12.04
C LEU A 113 -40.44 5.44 12.69
N THR A 114 -40.92 6.01 13.80
CA THR A 114 -42.18 5.61 14.42
C THR A 114 -43.12 6.80 14.36
N LEU A 115 -44.30 6.56 13.79
CA LEU A 115 -45.36 7.55 13.62
C LEU A 115 -46.27 7.59 14.85
N ALA A 116 -46.99 8.69 15.06
CA ALA A 116 -47.89 8.88 16.20
C ALA A 116 -49.05 7.87 16.22
N ASN A 117 -49.43 7.35 15.06
CA ASN A 117 -50.41 6.27 14.91
C ASN A 117 -49.86 4.86 15.19
N GLY A 118 -48.58 4.73 15.59
CA GLY A 118 -47.94 3.46 15.93
C GLY A 118 -47.22 2.75 14.78
N ILE A 119 -47.38 3.24 13.54
CA ILE A 119 -46.73 2.63 12.36
C ILE A 119 -45.22 2.82 12.42
N VAL A 120 -44.48 1.76 12.05
CA VAL A 120 -43.03 1.79 11.91
C VAL A 120 -42.65 1.74 10.44
N ALA A 121 -41.92 2.76 10.00
CA ALA A 121 -41.37 2.89 8.66
C ALA A 121 -39.84 2.76 8.71
N GLU A 122 -39.27 2.01 7.79
CA GLU A 122 -37.82 1.83 7.69
C GLU A 122 -37.32 2.14 6.28
N ALA A 123 -36.23 2.90 6.17
CA ALA A 123 -35.67 3.33 4.88
C ALA A 123 -34.18 3.02 4.76
N VAL A 124 -33.77 2.53 3.59
CA VAL A 124 -32.36 2.42 3.17
C VAL A 124 -32.18 3.19 1.86
N THR A 125 -31.18 4.07 1.78
CA THR A 125 -30.86 4.84 0.56
C THR A 125 -29.44 4.53 0.11
N PHE A 126 -29.26 4.13 -1.14
CA PHE A 126 -27.95 3.73 -1.66
C PHE A 126 -27.84 3.96 -3.18
N VAL A 127 -26.60 3.99 -3.68
CA VAL A 127 -26.31 3.90 -5.11
C VAL A 127 -25.89 2.45 -5.40
N PRO A 128 -26.54 1.73 -6.33
CA PRO A 128 -26.18 0.35 -6.64
C PRO A 128 -24.78 0.25 -7.24
N ARG A 129 -23.99 -0.74 -6.77
CA ARG A 129 -22.64 -1.01 -7.31
C ARG A 129 -22.65 -1.38 -8.80
N ASP A 130 -23.57 -2.25 -9.20
CA ASP A 130 -23.64 -2.78 -10.56
C ASP A 130 -24.49 -1.90 -11.51
N ALA A 131 -25.05 -0.79 -10.99
CA ALA A 131 -25.77 0.22 -11.77
C ALA A 131 -25.56 1.63 -11.17
N PRO A 132 -24.33 2.18 -11.19
CA PRO A 132 -23.96 3.40 -10.46
C PRO A 132 -24.39 4.70 -11.16
N HIS A 133 -25.49 4.66 -11.91
CA HIS A 133 -26.03 5.79 -12.69
C HIS A 133 -27.30 6.40 -12.06
N GLY A 134 -27.70 5.90 -10.89
CA GLY A 134 -28.76 6.51 -10.10
C GLY A 134 -28.79 5.97 -8.66
N ALA A 135 -29.72 6.48 -7.87
CA ALA A 135 -29.92 6.10 -6.49
C ALA A 135 -31.23 5.32 -6.32
N ILE A 136 -31.26 4.43 -5.33
CA ILE A 136 -32.46 3.70 -4.92
C ILE A 136 -32.72 3.99 -3.45
N GLN A 137 -33.96 4.32 -3.12
CA GLN A 137 -34.47 4.33 -1.76
C GLN A 137 -35.54 3.24 -1.59
N ILE A 138 -35.36 2.38 -0.60
CA ILE A 138 -36.30 1.31 -0.26
C ILE A 138 -36.95 1.66 1.08
N TRP A 139 -38.28 1.79 1.08
CA TRP A 139 -39.11 1.95 2.28
C TRP A 139 -39.86 0.66 2.58
N ALA A 140 -39.78 0.16 3.81
CA ALA A 140 -40.55 -0.99 4.27
C ALA A 140 -41.39 -0.64 5.50
N PHE A 141 -42.61 -1.18 5.53
CA PHE A 141 -43.61 -0.89 6.57
C PHE A 141 -44.03 -2.16 7.32
N ALA A 142 -44.48 -1.97 8.57
CA ALA A 142 -45.03 -3.06 9.37
C ALA A 142 -46.47 -3.43 8.94
N GLU A 143 -47.22 -2.45 8.42
CA GLU A 143 -48.62 -2.56 8.03
C GLU A 143 -48.84 -1.77 6.73
N SER A 144 -49.75 -2.23 5.86
CA SER A 144 -50.14 -1.55 4.62
C SER A 144 -51.30 -0.57 4.87
N GLY A 145 -51.28 0.63 4.27
CA GLY A 145 -52.36 1.61 4.37
C GLY A 145 -52.05 2.90 3.62
N ASP A 146 -52.93 3.90 3.77
CA ASP A 146 -52.64 5.28 3.33
C ASP A 146 -51.64 5.89 4.32
N LEU A 147 -50.37 5.87 3.93
CA LEU A 147 -49.22 6.16 4.80
C LEU A 147 -48.73 7.60 4.65
N GLY A 148 -49.14 8.29 3.59
CA GLY A 148 -48.69 9.62 3.25
C GLY A 148 -48.56 9.84 1.74
N ARG A 149 -47.85 10.91 1.37
CA ARG A 149 -47.73 11.39 -0.01
C ARG A 149 -46.26 11.50 -0.40
N ILE A 150 -45.94 11.30 -1.68
CA ILE A 150 -44.62 11.65 -2.19
C ILE A 150 -44.68 13.11 -2.63
N GLU A 151 -43.91 13.97 -1.97
CA GLU A 151 -43.94 15.40 -2.25
C GLU A 151 -42.59 16.08 -2.02
N GLY A 152 -42.46 17.30 -2.53
CA GLY A 152 -41.36 18.20 -2.24
C GLY A 152 -41.11 19.22 -3.34
N GLN A 153 -40.48 20.32 -2.97
CA GLN A 153 -39.98 21.30 -3.91
C GLN A 153 -38.56 20.94 -4.36
N LEU A 154 -38.29 21.09 -5.65
CA LEU A 154 -36.98 20.79 -6.19
C LEU A 154 -36.59 21.67 -7.36
N TRP A 155 -35.27 21.74 -7.56
CA TRP A 155 -34.60 22.37 -8.68
C TRP A 155 -33.64 21.37 -9.29
N LEU A 156 -33.57 21.37 -10.62
CA LEU A 156 -32.47 20.75 -11.36
C LEU A 156 -31.51 21.86 -11.77
N GLN A 157 -30.37 21.92 -11.09
CA GLN A 157 -29.43 23.02 -11.18
C GLN A 157 -27.96 22.56 -11.17
N ARG A 158 -27.02 23.48 -11.41
CA ARG A 158 -25.59 23.28 -11.12
C ARG A 158 -25.34 23.56 -9.63
N ALA A 159 -24.29 23.01 -9.03
CA ALA A 159 -23.90 23.42 -7.68
C ALA A 159 -23.61 24.94 -7.62
N ALA A 160 -24.02 25.64 -6.56
CA ALA A 160 -23.98 27.11 -6.58
C ALA A 160 -22.56 27.73 -6.57
N TYR A 161 -21.53 26.96 -6.19
CA TYR A 161 -20.14 27.40 -5.97
C TYR A 161 -20.05 28.76 -5.24
N THR A 162 -20.78 28.86 -4.13
CA THR A 162 -20.79 30.07 -3.29
C THR A 162 -19.48 30.14 -2.53
N GLN A 163 -18.55 31.02 -2.89
CA GLN A 163 -17.22 31.10 -2.26
C GLN A 163 -16.92 32.52 -1.75
N LEU A 164 -16.02 32.60 -0.77
CA LEU A 164 -15.58 33.83 -0.11
C LEU A 164 -14.28 34.43 -0.69
N THR A 165 -13.75 33.87 -1.78
CA THR A 165 -12.40 34.14 -2.29
C THR A 165 -12.38 34.96 -3.57
N GLU A 166 -11.20 35.45 -3.95
CA GLU A 166 -10.98 36.49 -4.96
C GLU A 166 -11.38 36.13 -6.40
N GLY A 167 -11.35 34.84 -6.80
CA GLY A 167 -11.73 34.41 -8.16
C GLY A 167 -13.21 34.57 -8.50
N GLY A 168 -14.00 35.05 -7.55
CA GLY A 168 -15.40 35.39 -7.73
C GLY A 168 -16.31 34.16 -7.91
N PRO A 169 -17.62 34.41 -7.85
CA PRO A 169 -18.61 33.36 -8.05
C PRO A 169 -18.68 32.93 -9.52
N VAL A 170 -18.90 31.64 -9.78
CA VAL A 170 -19.33 31.19 -11.12
C VAL A 170 -20.83 31.46 -11.23
N PRO A 171 -21.28 32.27 -12.20
CA PRO A 171 -22.70 32.55 -12.40
C PRO A 171 -23.52 31.26 -12.51
N MET A 172 -24.73 31.25 -11.96
CA MET A 172 -25.65 30.14 -12.24
C MET A 172 -26.12 30.19 -13.69
N PRO A 173 -26.13 29.06 -14.41
CA PRO A 173 -27.03 28.89 -15.56
C PRO A 173 -28.48 29.13 -15.15
N ALA A 174 -29.35 29.39 -16.12
CA ALA A 174 -30.78 29.56 -15.84
C ALA A 174 -31.32 28.36 -15.05
N THR A 175 -32.09 28.63 -14.00
CA THR A 175 -32.57 27.61 -13.06
C THR A 175 -34.03 27.22 -13.31
N ASP A 176 -34.53 27.51 -14.52
CA ASP A 176 -35.89 27.19 -14.95
C ASP A 176 -36.06 25.67 -15.08
N THR A 177 -36.43 25.05 -13.97
CA THR A 177 -36.68 23.61 -13.92
C THR A 177 -38.08 23.35 -14.46
N ALA A 178 -38.16 22.50 -15.47
CA ALA A 178 -39.41 22.07 -16.07
C ALA A 178 -39.66 20.58 -15.79
N HIS A 179 -40.90 20.14 -16.03
CA HIS A 179 -41.27 18.75 -15.86
C HIS A 179 -42.17 18.28 -17.00
N ARG A 180 -42.18 16.97 -17.23
CA ARG A 180 -43.15 16.29 -18.08
C ARG A 180 -43.37 14.87 -17.59
N ARG A 181 -44.60 14.37 -17.71
CA ARG A 181 -44.90 12.97 -17.51
C ARG A 181 -44.30 12.15 -18.66
N ILE A 182 -43.67 11.03 -18.34
CA ILE A 182 -43.18 10.07 -19.31
C ILE A 182 -44.01 8.81 -19.14
N ASP A 183 -44.61 8.34 -20.24
CA ASP A 183 -45.18 7.01 -20.29
C ASP A 183 -44.02 6.02 -20.27
N ALA A 184 -43.78 5.40 -19.11
CA ALA A 184 -42.83 4.31 -19.02
C ALA A 184 -43.30 3.16 -19.94
N PRO A 185 -42.40 2.26 -20.39
CA PRO A 185 -42.79 1.12 -21.23
C PRO A 185 -43.86 0.18 -20.62
N ASP A 186 -44.15 0.35 -19.33
CA ASP A 186 -45.17 -0.37 -18.56
C ASP A 186 -46.24 0.63 -18.09
N ALA A 187 -47.47 0.49 -18.60
CA ALA A 187 -48.59 1.42 -18.39
C ALA A 187 -49.03 1.53 -16.91
N ASP A 188 -48.63 0.57 -16.07
CA ASP A 188 -49.02 0.51 -14.67
C ASP A 188 -48.17 1.39 -13.74
N HIS A 189 -47.04 1.93 -14.20
CA HIS A 189 -46.09 2.70 -13.38
C HIS A 189 -45.53 3.93 -14.12
N PRO A 190 -46.19 5.11 -14.01
CA PRO A 190 -45.72 6.32 -14.66
C PRO A 190 -44.33 6.79 -14.15
N ALA A 191 -43.70 7.71 -14.89
CA ALA A 191 -42.49 8.40 -14.42
C ALA A 191 -42.59 9.90 -14.74
N THR A 192 -41.82 10.70 -14.03
CA THR A 192 -41.76 12.15 -14.25
C THR A 192 -40.33 12.53 -14.62
N ALA A 193 -40.17 13.09 -15.82
CA ALA A 193 -38.93 13.76 -16.22
C ALA A 193 -38.94 15.15 -15.62
N ILE A 194 -37.87 15.48 -14.90
CA ILE A 194 -37.53 16.83 -14.48
C ILE A 194 -36.33 17.24 -15.30
N TYR A 195 -36.39 18.36 -16.01
CA TYR A 195 -35.34 18.77 -16.93
C TYR A 195 -35.05 20.26 -16.82
N ASN A 196 -33.84 20.64 -17.19
CA ASN A 196 -33.40 22.02 -17.29
C ASN A 196 -32.66 22.15 -18.63
N ASP A 197 -33.30 22.82 -19.59
CA ASP A 197 -32.78 22.96 -20.96
C ASP A 197 -31.47 23.75 -21.01
N ALA A 198 -31.31 24.75 -20.12
CA ALA A 198 -30.08 25.54 -20.06
C ALA A 198 -28.88 24.71 -19.57
N LEU A 199 -29.12 23.67 -18.77
CA LEU A 199 -28.11 22.69 -18.39
C LEU A 199 -28.02 21.52 -19.36
N GLY A 200 -29.05 21.29 -20.18
CA GLY A 200 -29.23 20.08 -20.97
C GLY A 200 -29.35 18.81 -20.12
N ALA A 201 -29.71 18.94 -18.85
CA ALA A 201 -29.75 17.86 -17.87
C ALA A 201 -31.19 17.35 -17.64
N MET A 202 -31.32 16.08 -17.27
CA MET A 202 -32.59 15.48 -16.89
C MET A 202 -32.43 14.55 -15.70
N ALA A 203 -33.38 14.63 -14.77
CA ALA A 203 -33.63 13.61 -13.78
C ALA A 203 -34.94 12.88 -14.11
N VAL A 204 -34.97 11.57 -13.87
CA VAL A 204 -36.21 10.79 -13.96
C VAL A 204 -36.49 10.17 -12.60
N ILE A 205 -37.72 10.39 -12.14
CA ILE A 205 -38.20 9.97 -10.83
C ILE A 205 -39.54 9.22 -10.97
N PRO A 206 -39.96 8.46 -9.93
CA PRO A 206 -41.21 7.70 -9.97
C PRO A 206 -42.44 8.60 -10.09
N ALA A 207 -43.52 8.07 -10.69
CA ALA A 207 -44.79 8.76 -10.98
C ALA A 207 -45.24 9.73 -9.89
N MET A 208 -45.00 11.02 -10.11
CA MET A 208 -45.53 12.09 -9.29
C MET A 208 -46.09 13.15 -10.23
N ASP A 209 -47.27 13.67 -9.95
CA ASP A 209 -47.78 14.82 -10.68
C ASP A 209 -46.87 16.01 -10.33
N GLY A 210 -46.10 16.44 -11.31
CA GLY A 210 -45.33 17.67 -11.20
C GLY A 210 -46.25 18.87 -11.45
N ARG A 211 -45.97 19.96 -10.77
CA ARG A 211 -46.48 21.29 -11.15
C ARG A 211 -45.34 22.30 -11.09
N ALA A 212 -45.38 23.30 -11.95
CA ALA A 212 -44.44 24.41 -11.86
C ALA A 212 -44.60 25.12 -10.51
N GLY A 213 -43.50 25.56 -9.91
CA GLY A 213 -43.52 26.37 -8.70
C GLY A 213 -44.06 27.77 -8.93
N ASP A 214 -44.23 28.52 -7.83
CA ASP A 214 -44.83 29.86 -7.81
C ASP A 214 -43.86 30.95 -8.33
N GLY A 215 -43.41 30.80 -9.57
CA GLY A 215 -42.55 31.79 -10.26
C GLY A 215 -41.08 31.80 -9.85
N ASP A 216 -40.61 30.76 -9.14
CA ASP A 216 -39.24 30.63 -8.62
C ASP A 216 -38.37 29.62 -9.39
N GLY A 217 -38.83 29.16 -10.55
CA GLY A 217 -38.14 28.19 -11.40
C GLY A 217 -38.07 26.78 -10.82
N SER A 218 -38.82 26.48 -9.77
CA SER A 218 -38.89 25.14 -9.17
C SER A 218 -39.95 24.25 -9.81
N VAL A 219 -39.85 22.95 -9.52
CA VAL A 219 -40.95 22.00 -9.71
C VAL A 219 -41.40 21.53 -8.33
N TRP A 220 -42.70 21.52 -8.11
CA TRP A 220 -43.33 20.88 -6.96
C TRP A 220 -43.80 19.49 -7.35
N LEU A 221 -43.40 18.48 -6.58
CA LEU A 221 -43.87 17.12 -6.72
C LEU A 221 -45.05 16.87 -5.81
N ASP A 222 -46.08 16.20 -6.32
CA ASP A 222 -47.17 15.64 -5.54
C ASP A 222 -47.62 14.31 -6.16
N GLY A 223 -47.56 13.22 -5.39
CA GLY A 223 -47.93 11.89 -5.88
C GLY A 223 -48.38 10.96 -4.77
N THR A 224 -49.16 9.95 -5.14
CA THR A 224 -49.56 8.89 -4.21
C THR A 224 -48.52 7.77 -4.27
N PRO A 225 -47.93 7.34 -3.14
CA PRO A 225 -46.95 6.25 -3.14
C PRO A 225 -47.60 4.94 -3.58
N GLN A 226 -46.92 4.22 -4.48
CA GLN A 226 -47.33 2.89 -4.92
C GLN A 226 -46.54 1.83 -4.15
N PHE A 227 -47.23 1.09 -3.29
CA PHE A 227 -46.65 -0.01 -2.52
C PHE A 227 -46.84 -1.33 -3.25
N ASP A 228 -45.86 -2.23 -3.13
CA ASP A 228 -46.04 -3.62 -3.53
C ASP A 228 -46.94 -4.40 -2.55
N ALA A 229 -47.23 -5.66 -2.88
CA ALA A 229 -48.04 -6.56 -2.05
C ALA A 229 -47.46 -6.82 -0.65
N ASP A 230 -46.20 -6.45 -0.43
CA ASP A 230 -45.40 -6.71 0.75
C ASP A 230 -45.21 -5.46 1.64
N ALA A 231 -45.95 -4.39 1.31
CA ALA A 231 -45.87 -3.05 1.89
C ALA A 231 -44.46 -2.45 1.78
N VAL A 232 -43.89 -2.50 0.58
CA VAL A 232 -42.62 -1.86 0.24
C VAL A 232 -42.79 -0.86 -0.89
N LEU A 233 -42.13 0.28 -0.74
CA LEU A 233 -42.04 1.35 -1.73
C LEU A 233 -40.58 1.47 -2.17
N VAL A 234 -40.33 1.31 -3.47
CA VAL A 234 -39.01 1.48 -4.08
C VAL A 234 -39.00 2.73 -4.94
N LEU A 235 -38.10 3.66 -4.63
CA LEU A 235 -37.95 4.93 -5.33
C LEU A 235 -36.60 4.99 -6.05
N PRO A 236 -36.54 4.66 -7.35
CA PRO A 236 -35.36 4.90 -8.19
C PRO A 236 -35.27 6.37 -8.63
N PHE A 237 -34.06 6.94 -8.57
CA PHE A 237 -33.74 8.29 -9.05
C PHE A 237 -32.59 8.17 -10.05
N ALA A 238 -32.82 8.53 -11.31
CA ALA A 238 -31.76 8.62 -12.32
C ALA A 238 -31.50 10.09 -12.65
N LEU A 239 -30.23 10.46 -12.78
CA LEU A 239 -29.82 11.83 -13.11
C LEU A 239 -28.65 11.77 -14.09
N HIS A 240 -28.78 12.47 -15.21
CA HIS A 240 -27.73 12.54 -16.22
C HIS A 240 -27.69 13.90 -16.92
N GLY A 241 -26.51 14.29 -17.40
CA GLY A 241 -26.31 15.44 -18.28
C GLY A 241 -26.87 15.24 -19.70
N GLU A 242 -27.49 14.09 -19.98
CA GLU A 242 -28.13 13.77 -21.26
C GLU A 242 -29.48 13.11 -20.99
N GLY A 243 -30.56 13.69 -21.51
CA GLY A 243 -31.92 13.24 -21.22
C GLY A 243 -32.18 11.78 -21.61
N ALA A 244 -31.74 11.35 -22.79
CA ALA A 244 -31.95 9.97 -23.23
C ALA A 244 -31.30 8.94 -22.27
N GLN A 245 -30.10 9.24 -21.77
CA GLN A 245 -29.40 8.37 -20.83
C GLN A 245 -30.10 8.33 -19.47
N ALA A 246 -30.53 9.46 -18.93
CA ALA A 246 -31.29 9.49 -17.67
C ALA A 246 -32.58 8.64 -17.73
N ALA A 247 -33.28 8.66 -18.87
CA ALA A 247 -34.45 7.80 -19.08
C ALA A 247 -34.08 6.31 -19.14
N SER A 248 -32.99 5.97 -19.84
CA SER A 248 -32.47 4.60 -19.92
C SER A 248 -32.07 4.07 -18.53
N ASP A 249 -31.30 4.85 -17.78
CA ASP A 249 -30.82 4.50 -16.45
C ASP A 249 -32.00 4.26 -15.49
N TYR A 250 -33.04 5.10 -15.57
CA TYR A 250 -34.26 4.91 -14.79
C TYR A 250 -34.96 3.59 -15.10
N VAL A 251 -35.11 3.23 -16.37
CA VAL A 251 -35.70 1.95 -16.78
C VAL A 251 -34.87 0.80 -16.22
N THR A 252 -33.54 0.85 -16.34
CA THR A 252 -32.64 -0.17 -15.78
C THR A 252 -32.81 -0.32 -14.26
N LEU A 253 -32.81 0.78 -13.51
CA LEU A 253 -32.98 0.75 -12.05
C LEU A 253 -34.35 0.23 -11.64
N ARG A 254 -35.41 0.61 -12.37
CA ARG A 254 -36.79 0.22 -12.08
C ARG A 254 -37.06 -1.25 -12.36
N SER A 255 -36.44 -1.80 -13.40
CA SER A 255 -36.59 -3.22 -13.80
C SER A 255 -35.71 -4.17 -12.96
N ALA A 256 -34.76 -3.65 -12.18
CA ALA A 256 -33.87 -4.45 -11.35
C ALA A 256 -34.50 -4.86 -10.02
N ASP A 257 -34.04 -5.98 -9.45
CA ASP A 257 -34.35 -6.37 -8.08
C ASP A 257 -33.58 -5.48 -7.09
N ALA A 258 -34.28 -4.52 -6.50
CA ALA A 258 -33.71 -3.56 -5.55
C ALA A 258 -33.10 -4.23 -4.30
N ALA A 259 -33.64 -5.36 -3.85
CA ALA A 259 -33.09 -6.10 -2.72
C ALA A 259 -31.77 -6.78 -3.09
N ALA A 260 -31.70 -7.37 -4.28
CA ALA A 260 -30.45 -7.95 -4.81
C ALA A 260 -29.36 -6.89 -5.00
N LEU A 261 -29.71 -5.71 -5.55
CA LEU A 261 -28.79 -4.59 -5.69
C LEU A 261 -28.27 -4.07 -4.35
N LEU A 262 -29.14 -4.00 -3.33
CA LEU A 262 -28.74 -3.63 -1.98
C LEU A 262 -27.77 -4.66 -1.39
N ILE A 263 -28.04 -5.96 -1.54
CA ILE A 263 -27.14 -7.03 -1.07
C ILE A 263 -25.77 -6.92 -1.73
N GLY A 264 -25.70 -6.80 -3.07
CA GLY A 264 -24.42 -6.66 -3.78
C GLY A 264 -23.64 -5.42 -3.35
N THR A 265 -24.34 -4.31 -3.07
CA THR A 265 -23.71 -3.08 -2.57
C THR A 265 -23.20 -3.24 -1.14
N LEU A 266 -23.94 -3.92 -0.27
CA LEU A 266 -23.53 -4.19 1.11
C LEU A 266 -22.35 -5.17 1.19
N ASP A 267 -22.36 -6.22 0.37
CA ASP A 267 -21.25 -7.17 0.27
C ASP A 267 -19.98 -6.49 -0.24
N TYR A 268 -20.09 -5.57 -1.20
CA TYR A 268 -18.96 -4.73 -1.65
C TYR A 268 -18.35 -3.92 -0.50
N TRP A 269 -19.17 -3.23 0.31
CA TRP A 269 -18.66 -2.49 1.47
C TRP A 269 -18.04 -3.40 2.53
N ARG A 270 -18.68 -4.54 2.82
CA ARG A 270 -18.13 -5.53 3.76
C ARG A 270 -16.74 -6.01 3.30
N ASP A 271 -16.56 -6.27 2.01
CA ASP A 271 -15.28 -6.68 1.45
C ASP A 271 -14.23 -5.57 1.55
N ILE A 272 -14.59 -4.30 1.26
CA ILE A 272 -13.70 -3.15 1.49
C ILE A 272 -13.18 -3.18 2.94
N TRP A 273 -14.06 -3.38 3.92
CA TRP A 273 -13.69 -3.39 5.33
C TRP A 273 -12.89 -4.60 5.76
N ARG A 274 -13.11 -5.74 5.11
CA ARG A 274 -12.35 -6.97 5.36
C ARG A 274 -10.88 -6.82 4.99
N TYR A 275 -10.59 -6.07 3.93
CA TYR A 275 -9.23 -5.87 3.40
C TYR A 275 -8.63 -4.50 3.74
N SER A 276 -9.36 -3.62 4.43
CA SER A 276 -8.85 -2.32 4.87
C SER A 276 -7.78 -2.42 5.96
N SER A 277 -6.93 -1.40 6.05
CA SER A 277 -5.93 -1.27 7.11
C SER A 277 -6.56 -1.26 8.53
N PRO A 278 -5.88 -1.79 9.55
CA PRO A 278 -6.41 -1.82 10.92
C PRO A 278 -6.43 -0.43 11.55
N VAL A 279 -7.45 -0.15 12.38
CA VAL A 279 -7.66 1.18 12.98
C VAL A 279 -7.99 1.10 14.48
N PRO A 280 -7.65 2.11 15.30
CA PRO A 280 -7.99 2.12 16.72
C PRO A 280 -9.50 2.23 16.95
N ARG A 281 -10.03 1.41 17.87
CA ARG A 281 -11.47 1.43 18.21
C ARG A 281 -11.99 2.80 18.65
N ALA A 282 -11.18 3.60 19.35
CA ALA A 282 -11.58 4.89 19.90
C ALA A 282 -11.96 5.93 18.83
N ILE A 283 -11.35 5.85 17.65
CA ILE A 283 -11.53 6.78 16.53
C ILE A 283 -11.81 6.03 15.22
N GLU A 284 -12.30 4.79 15.32
CA GLU A 284 -12.63 3.97 14.14
C GLU A 284 -13.68 4.67 13.27
N ARG A 285 -14.66 5.34 13.88
CA ARG A 285 -15.75 6.05 13.19
C ARG A 285 -15.20 7.10 12.21
N PRO A 286 -14.45 8.12 12.66
CA PRO A 286 -13.94 9.14 11.74
C PRO A 286 -12.92 8.61 10.74
N ILE A 287 -12.17 7.54 11.06
CA ILE A 287 -11.23 6.94 10.09
C ILE A 287 -11.98 6.22 8.95
N ARG A 288 -12.90 5.31 9.29
CA ARG A 288 -13.71 4.60 8.26
C ARG A 288 -14.52 5.59 7.43
N ARG A 289 -14.97 6.68 8.05
CA ARG A 289 -15.62 7.77 7.35
C ARG A 289 -14.70 8.44 6.32
N GLY A 290 -13.41 8.61 6.60
CA GLY A 290 -12.43 9.13 5.63
C GLY A 290 -12.33 8.27 4.38
N TRP A 291 -12.35 6.95 4.51
CA TRP A 291 -12.37 6.05 3.36
C TRP A 291 -13.72 6.03 2.63
N ALA A 292 -14.83 5.89 3.36
CA ALA A 292 -16.16 5.82 2.75
C ALA A 292 -16.51 7.13 2.03
N TYR A 293 -16.27 8.27 2.68
CA TYR A 293 -16.54 9.59 2.10
C TYR A 293 -15.53 9.96 1.01
N GLY A 294 -14.27 9.53 1.13
CA GLY A 294 -13.28 9.65 0.07
C GLY A 294 -13.72 8.93 -1.22
N LEU A 295 -14.23 7.70 -1.11
CA LEU A 295 -14.80 6.97 -2.25
C LEU A 295 -16.07 7.64 -2.81
N LEU A 296 -16.92 8.21 -1.96
CA LEU A 296 -18.09 8.98 -2.37
C LEU A 296 -17.71 10.25 -3.16
N CYS A 297 -16.59 10.86 -2.82
CA CYS A 297 -16.06 12.05 -3.49
C CYS A 297 -15.17 11.74 -4.71
N ALA A 298 -14.86 10.47 -4.97
CA ALA A 298 -14.10 10.03 -6.14
C ALA A 298 -15.05 9.77 -7.31
N LEU A 299 -15.28 10.79 -8.14
CA LEU A 299 -16.22 10.80 -9.26
C LEU A 299 -15.56 10.33 -10.56
N PRO A 300 -15.90 9.15 -11.10
CA PRO A 300 -15.46 8.75 -12.43
C PRO A 300 -16.05 9.72 -13.46
N ILE A 301 -15.20 10.31 -14.31
CA ILE A 301 -15.66 11.24 -15.35
C ILE A 301 -15.71 10.57 -16.72
N ASP A 302 -14.82 9.60 -16.95
CA ASP A 302 -14.77 8.70 -18.11
C ASP A 302 -14.32 7.29 -17.63
N ASP A 303 -13.98 6.40 -18.55
CA ASP A 303 -13.58 5.02 -18.23
C ASP A 303 -12.15 4.92 -17.65
N GLU A 304 -11.33 5.97 -17.80
CA GLU A 304 -9.93 6.01 -17.36
C GLU A 304 -9.68 6.98 -16.20
N ALA A 305 -10.48 8.03 -16.08
CA ALA A 305 -10.20 9.19 -15.23
C ALA A 305 -11.25 9.40 -14.13
N THR A 306 -10.77 9.77 -12.95
CA THR A 306 -11.60 10.05 -11.76
C THR A 306 -11.23 11.40 -11.15
N CYS A 307 -12.19 12.29 -10.97
CA CYS A 307 -11.98 13.52 -10.22
C CYS A 307 -12.28 13.26 -8.73
N ILE A 308 -11.35 13.61 -7.84
CA ILE A 308 -11.60 13.60 -6.39
C ILE A 308 -12.00 15.02 -5.97
N ILE A 309 -13.26 15.21 -5.63
CA ILE A 309 -13.79 16.48 -5.10
C ILE A 309 -13.66 16.54 -3.57
N THR A 310 -13.79 17.74 -3.01
CA THR A 310 -13.56 17.99 -1.57
C THR A 310 -14.81 17.79 -0.73
N ASP A 311 -15.99 18.03 -1.30
CA ASP A 311 -17.29 17.70 -0.72
C ASP A 311 -18.38 17.69 -1.80
N HIS A 312 -19.50 17.02 -1.56
CA HIS A 312 -20.55 16.84 -2.58
C HIS A 312 -21.73 17.85 -2.48
N MET A 313 -21.70 18.80 -1.54
CA MET A 313 -22.87 19.65 -1.21
C MET A 313 -22.57 21.15 -1.26
N LEU A 314 -21.46 21.58 -0.68
CA LEU A 314 -21.08 22.98 -0.50
C LEU A 314 -20.26 23.49 -1.69
N LEU A 315 -19.17 22.78 -1.97
CA LEU A 315 -18.17 23.11 -2.97
C LEU A 315 -17.65 21.81 -3.62
N PRO A 316 -18.41 21.21 -4.56
CA PRO A 316 -17.97 20.05 -5.33
C PRO A 316 -16.90 20.43 -6.35
N LEU A 317 -15.76 20.81 -5.80
CA LEU A 317 -14.55 21.22 -6.48
C LEU A 317 -13.38 20.36 -6.00
N SER A 318 -12.39 20.18 -6.86
CA SER A 318 -11.15 19.49 -6.56
C SER A 318 -10.04 20.53 -6.32
N TRP A 319 -9.36 20.41 -5.18
CA TRP A 319 -8.10 21.10 -4.89
C TRP A 319 -7.03 20.01 -4.84
N ASN A 320 -5.87 20.23 -5.45
CA ASN A 320 -4.81 19.22 -5.51
C ASN A 320 -4.31 18.82 -4.11
N ARG A 321 -4.28 19.79 -3.18
CA ARG A 321 -3.96 19.54 -1.76
C ARG A 321 -4.96 18.58 -1.11
N ASP A 322 -6.24 18.89 -1.19
CA ASP A 322 -7.32 18.13 -0.56
C ASP A 322 -7.42 16.73 -1.18
N SER A 323 -7.34 16.64 -2.51
CA SER A 323 -7.39 15.38 -3.24
C SER A 323 -6.17 14.50 -2.95
N TYR A 324 -4.98 15.07 -2.74
CA TYR A 324 -3.79 14.31 -2.33
C TYR A 324 -4.03 13.56 -1.02
N TYR A 325 -4.56 14.21 0.02
CA TYR A 325 -4.80 13.53 1.30
C TYR A 325 -5.90 12.47 1.20
N VAL A 326 -6.93 12.71 0.38
CA VAL A 326 -7.94 11.68 0.06
C VAL A 326 -7.30 10.51 -0.68
N ALA A 327 -6.46 10.78 -1.68
CA ALA A 327 -5.73 9.78 -2.45
C ALA A 327 -4.83 8.93 -1.54
N ARG A 328 -4.03 9.56 -0.65
CA ARG A 328 -3.21 8.86 0.35
C ARG A 328 -4.04 8.02 1.30
N ALA A 329 -5.16 8.54 1.80
CA ALA A 329 -6.07 7.78 2.67
C ALA A 329 -6.61 6.52 1.98
N LEU A 330 -6.98 6.63 0.70
CA LEU A 330 -7.49 5.51 -0.09
C LEU A 330 -6.39 4.52 -0.45
N LEU A 331 -5.23 4.99 -0.92
CA LEU A 331 -4.10 4.15 -1.34
C LEU A 331 -3.56 3.30 -0.19
N ASP A 332 -3.25 3.93 0.95
CA ASP A 332 -2.70 3.24 2.11
C ASP A 332 -3.78 2.46 2.89
N GLY A 333 -5.03 2.91 2.82
CA GLY A 333 -6.15 2.34 3.58
C GLY A 333 -6.83 1.17 2.90
N LEU A 334 -6.92 1.18 1.57
CA LEU A 334 -7.70 0.25 0.74
C LEU A 334 -6.84 -0.31 -0.42
N PRO A 335 -5.97 -1.31 -0.18
CA PRO A 335 -4.88 -1.70 -1.09
C PRO A 335 -5.25 -2.10 -2.53
N VAL A 336 -6.53 -2.35 -2.83
CA VAL A 336 -7.00 -2.69 -4.20
C VAL A 336 -7.87 -1.58 -4.77
N THR A 337 -8.93 -1.20 -4.03
CA THR A 337 -9.85 -0.15 -4.47
C THR A 337 -9.16 1.21 -4.55
N GLY A 338 -8.31 1.52 -3.57
CA GLY A 338 -7.55 2.76 -3.50
C GLY A 338 -6.56 2.90 -4.64
N GLU A 339 -5.79 1.86 -4.94
CA GLU A 339 -4.85 1.84 -6.09
C GLU A 339 -5.58 2.20 -7.40
N ARG A 340 -6.71 1.54 -7.67
CA ARG A 340 -7.50 1.81 -8.89
C ARG A 340 -8.00 3.25 -8.96
N VAL A 341 -8.56 3.77 -7.86
CA VAL A 341 -9.11 5.12 -7.80
C VAL A 341 -8.02 6.18 -7.95
N VAL A 342 -6.90 6.01 -7.24
CA VAL A 342 -5.77 6.96 -7.27
C VAL A 342 -5.08 6.95 -8.64
N ARG A 343 -4.91 5.78 -9.27
CA ARG A 343 -4.42 5.71 -10.66
C ARG A 343 -5.30 6.53 -11.62
N ALA A 344 -6.61 6.35 -11.54
CA ALA A 344 -7.57 7.10 -12.36
C ALA A 344 -7.57 8.59 -12.02
N HIS A 345 -7.32 8.95 -10.75
CA HIS A 345 -7.17 10.34 -10.35
C HIS A 345 -5.92 11.01 -10.90
N LEU A 346 -4.78 10.32 -10.94
CA LEU A 346 -3.56 10.83 -11.56
C LEU A 346 -3.76 11.08 -13.06
N ILE A 347 -4.50 10.21 -13.76
CA ILE A 347 -4.87 10.45 -15.17
C ILE A 347 -5.72 11.72 -15.29
N TRP A 348 -6.73 11.88 -14.44
CA TRP A 348 -7.52 13.12 -14.40
C TRP A 348 -6.64 14.36 -14.16
N LEU A 349 -5.77 14.31 -13.15
CA LEU A 349 -4.95 15.42 -12.70
C LEU A 349 -3.94 15.89 -13.74
N PHE A 350 -3.31 14.96 -14.46
CA PHE A 350 -2.28 15.28 -15.44
C PHE A 350 -2.80 15.46 -16.87
N GLU A 351 -3.94 14.85 -17.23
CA GLU A 351 -4.44 14.87 -18.62
C GLU A 351 -5.79 15.57 -18.81
N ARG A 352 -6.63 15.69 -17.78
CA ARG A 352 -7.99 16.26 -17.89
C ARG A 352 -8.10 17.63 -17.22
N ALA A 353 -7.44 17.81 -16.08
CA ALA A 353 -7.39 19.09 -15.39
C ALA A 353 -6.63 20.13 -16.24
N ARG A 354 -7.28 21.25 -16.55
CA ARG A 354 -6.68 22.32 -17.35
C ARG A 354 -5.53 23.00 -16.58
N ARG A 355 -4.66 23.68 -17.31
CA ARG A 355 -3.60 24.53 -16.75
C ARG A 355 -3.87 25.97 -17.14
N THR A 356 -3.32 26.90 -16.36
CA THR A 356 -3.29 28.33 -16.74
C THR A 356 -2.42 28.52 -17.98
N GLU A 357 -2.43 29.72 -18.55
CA GLU A 357 -1.55 30.06 -19.68
C GLU A 357 -0.05 29.90 -19.35
N SER A 358 0.33 30.10 -18.08
CA SER A 358 1.70 29.87 -17.59
C SER A 358 2.04 28.40 -17.38
N GLY A 359 1.10 27.48 -17.61
CA GLY A 359 1.26 26.04 -17.39
C GLY A 359 1.06 25.60 -15.93
N ALA A 360 0.69 26.51 -15.02
CA ALA A 360 0.43 26.19 -13.63
C ALA A 360 -0.92 25.49 -13.45
N TRP A 361 -1.02 24.66 -12.40
CA TRP A 361 -2.32 24.23 -11.90
C TRP A 361 -3.09 25.42 -11.33
N GLY A 362 -4.41 25.43 -11.54
CA GLY A 362 -5.30 26.32 -10.81
C GLY A 362 -5.39 25.91 -9.34
N ARG A 363 -5.84 26.85 -8.49
CA ARG A 363 -6.12 26.61 -7.08
C ARG A 363 -7.21 25.55 -6.89
N SER A 364 -8.25 25.60 -7.72
CA SER A 364 -9.37 24.65 -7.67
C SER A 364 -10.00 24.40 -9.03
N TYR A 365 -10.66 23.25 -9.14
CA TYR A 365 -11.20 22.70 -10.37
C TYR A 365 -12.65 22.24 -10.22
N MET A 366 -13.44 22.46 -11.27
CA MET A 366 -14.67 21.70 -11.48
C MET A 366 -14.31 20.25 -11.86
N ALA A 367 -15.24 19.30 -11.65
CA ALA A 367 -14.96 17.89 -11.90
C ALA A 367 -14.58 17.57 -13.37
N ASN A 368 -15.04 18.36 -14.34
CA ASN A 368 -14.65 18.26 -15.76
C ASN A 368 -13.24 18.81 -16.06
N GLY A 369 -12.47 19.21 -15.04
CA GLY A 369 -11.11 19.73 -15.19
C GLY A 369 -11.05 21.22 -15.54
N ALA A 370 -12.17 21.93 -15.65
CA ALA A 370 -12.16 23.38 -15.82
C ALA A 370 -11.64 24.07 -14.56
N ILE A 371 -10.72 25.02 -14.73
CA ILE A 371 -10.21 25.85 -13.62
C ILE A 371 -11.36 26.72 -13.13
N LYS A 372 -11.68 26.59 -11.84
CA LYS A 372 -12.65 27.45 -11.15
C LYS A 372 -11.95 28.66 -10.51
N ASP A 373 -10.73 28.48 -10.02
CA ASP A 373 -9.89 29.54 -9.46
C ASP A 373 -8.46 29.38 -9.95
N ALA A 374 -7.91 30.44 -10.55
CA ALA A 374 -6.59 30.43 -11.17
C ALA A 374 -5.47 31.01 -10.27
N ALA A 375 -5.78 31.38 -9.02
CA ALA A 375 -4.81 31.91 -8.07
C ALA A 375 -3.62 30.96 -7.88
N PHE A 376 -2.41 31.50 -7.79
CA PHE A 376 -1.21 30.69 -7.66
C PHE A 376 -0.94 30.37 -6.19
N GLN A 377 -1.04 29.09 -5.87
CA GLN A 377 -0.65 28.52 -4.59
C GLN A 377 0.49 27.54 -4.79
N LEU A 378 1.63 27.78 -4.14
CA LEU A 378 2.82 26.98 -4.32
C LEU A 378 2.59 25.51 -3.96
N ASP A 379 1.86 25.22 -2.88
CA ASP A 379 1.56 23.83 -2.48
C ASP A 379 0.66 23.11 -3.49
N GLN A 380 -0.31 23.80 -4.11
CA GLN A 380 -1.16 23.23 -5.16
C GLN A 380 -0.35 22.80 -6.39
N GLN A 381 0.82 23.41 -6.64
CA GLN A 381 1.72 22.99 -7.73
C GLN A 381 2.57 21.78 -7.35
N ILE A 382 2.81 21.57 -6.04
CA ILE A 382 3.71 20.54 -5.54
C ILE A 382 2.99 19.20 -5.34
N PHE A 383 1.77 19.22 -4.79
CA PHE A 383 1.00 18.01 -4.49
C PHE A 383 0.83 17.06 -5.68
N PRO A 384 0.56 17.50 -6.93
CA PRO A 384 0.46 16.61 -8.08
C PRO A 384 1.73 15.77 -8.34
N ILE A 385 2.91 16.39 -8.20
CA ILE A 385 4.20 15.70 -8.39
C ILE A 385 4.44 14.72 -7.24
N LEU A 386 4.15 15.14 -6.01
CA LEU A 386 4.28 14.28 -4.83
C LEU A 386 3.32 13.08 -4.90
N GLU A 387 2.07 13.28 -5.34
CA GLU A 387 1.08 12.21 -5.47
C GLU A 387 1.53 11.14 -6.44
N LEU A 388 2.01 11.54 -7.63
CA LEU A 388 2.51 10.59 -8.62
C LEU A 388 3.73 9.83 -8.10
N ALA A 389 4.67 10.52 -7.45
CA ALA A 389 5.85 9.87 -6.87
C ALA A 389 5.45 8.87 -5.77
N ASP A 390 4.59 9.26 -4.84
CA ASP A 390 4.13 8.42 -3.74
C ASP A 390 3.35 7.21 -4.27
N TYR A 391 2.48 7.39 -5.28
CA TYR A 391 1.75 6.31 -5.93
C TYR A 391 2.71 5.27 -6.52
N VAL A 392 3.70 5.71 -7.31
CA VAL A 392 4.67 4.82 -7.97
C VAL A 392 5.52 4.09 -6.94
N LEU A 393 5.97 4.78 -5.89
CA LEU A 393 6.76 4.16 -4.81
C LEU A 393 5.94 3.15 -4.00
N HIS A 394 4.63 3.38 -3.86
CA HIS A 394 3.72 2.49 -3.15
C HIS A 394 3.40 1.22 -3.95
N THR A 395 3.06 1.38 -5.24
CA THR A 395 2.50 0.31 -6.09
C THR A 395 3.53 -0.37 -6.98
N GLY A 396 4.60 0.34 -7.35
CA GLY A 396 5.54 -0.09 -8.38
C GLY A 396 5.01 0.06 -9.81
N ASP A 397 3.91 0.81 -10.03
CA ASP A 397 3.28 0.98 -11.34
C ASP A 397 4.09 1.91 -12.27
N GLN A 398 5.11 1.32 -12.90
CA GLN A 398 5.96 1.99 -13.87
C GLN A 398 5.23 2.36 -15.17
N ALA A 399 4.11 1.70 -15.50
CA ALA A 399 3.35 2.01 -16.71
C ALA A 399 2.65 3.37 -16.58
N THR A 400 2.03 3.63 -15.42
CA THR A 400 1.43 4.94 -15.13
C THR A 400 2.49 6.03 -15.03
N LEU A 401 3.66 5.75 -14.43
CA LEU A 401 4.78 6.69 -14.45
C LEU A 401 5.19 7.02 -15.88
N ALA A 402 5.44 6.02 -16.73
CA ALA A 402 5.87 6.23 -18.11
C ALA A 402 4.86 7.08 -18.91
N ARG A 403 3.56 6.87 -18.71
CA ARG A 403 2.48 7.65 -19.35
C ARG A 403 2.53 9.13 -18.94
N LEU A 404 2.67 9.40 -17.64
CA LEU A 404 2.52 10.75 -17.10
C LEU A 404 3.85 11.51 -16.97
N ARG A 405 5.00 10.83 -17.05
CA ARG A 405 6.33 11.39 -16.81
C ARG A 405 6.63 12.61 -17.66
N GLY A 406 6.31 12.57 -18.96
CA GLY A 406 6.58 13.70 -19.86
C GLY A 406 5.87 15.00 -19.43
N THR A 407 4.66 14.90 -18.88
CA THR A 407 3.91 16.04 -18.34
C THR A 407 4.42 16.42 -16.95
N ALA A 408 4.71 15.44 -16.10
CA ALA A 408 5.23 15.67 -14.75
C ALA A 408 6.60 16.34 -14.74
N ASP A 409 7.54 15.90 -15.59
CA ASP A 409 8.88 16.50 -15.71
C ASP A 409 8.80 17.95 -16.19
N LYS A 410 7.93 18.25 -17.17
CA LYS A 410 7.69 19.63 -17.64
C LYS A 410 7.12 20.51 -16.55
N ALA A 411 6.14 20.00 -15.81
CA ALA A 411 5.51 20.72 -14.72
C ALA A 411 6.48 20.99 -13.56
N LEU A 412 7.30 20.00 -13.21
CA LEU A 412 8.35 20.15 -12.19
C LEU A 412 9.41 21.17 -12.64
N ALA A 413 9.84 21.12 -13.90
CA ALA A 413 10.79 22.09 -14.44
C ALA A 413 10.21 23.51 -14.42
N ALA A 414 8.95 23.69 -14.81
CA ALA A 414 8.26 24.97 -14.74
C ALA A 414 8.14 25.49 -13.29
N LEU A 415 7.81 24.61 -12.35
CA LEU A 415 7.77 24.94 -10.92
C LEU A 415 9.14 25.40 -10.40
N LEU A 416 10.21 24.67 -10.70
CA LEU A 416 11.55 25.02 -10.25
C LEU A 416 12.08 26.31 -10.90
N ALA A 417 11.55 26.70 -12.05
CA ALA A 417 11.87 27.97 -12.70
C ALA A 417 11.27 29.20 -11.98
N TYR A 418 10.29 29.02 -11.07
CA TYR A 418 9.74 30.10 -10.24
C TYR A 418 10.69 30.56 -9.12
N ARG A 419 11.83 29.88 -8.92
CA ARG A 419 12.81 30.26 -7.89
C ARG A 419 13.39 31.65 -8.15
N THR A 420 13.70 32.37 -7.08
CA THR A 420 14.23 33.75 -7.18
C THR A 420 15.72 33.82 -6.89
N GLY A 421 16.49 34.34 -7.86
CA GLY A 421 17.95 34.50 -7.74
C GLY A 421 18.67 33.17 -7.51
N ASP A 422 19.75 33.20 -6.72
CA ASP A 422 20.51 32.01 -6.33
C ASP A 422 19.91 31.28 -5.11
N SER A 423 18.85 31.82 -4.52
CA SER A 423 18.14 31.19 -3.40
C SER A 423 17.14 30.15 -3.92
N TRP A 424 17.02 29.01 -3.27
CA TRP A 424 15.97 28.02 -3.57
C TRP A 424 14.62 28.40 -2.93
N LEU A 425 14.28 29.69 -2.97
CA LEU A 425 13.03 30.25 -2.48
C LEU A 425 12.07 30.51 -3.64
N LEU A 426 10.84 30.01 -3.52
CA LEU A 426 9.77 30.12 -4.50
C LEU A 426 8.60 30.93 -3.90
N PRO A 427 8.14 32.00 -4.57
CA PRO A 427 7.02 32.78 -4.08
C PRO A 427 5.71 31.99 -4.11
N THR A 428 4.77 32.41 -3.27
CA THR A 428 3.36 32.01 -3.33
C THR A 428 2.50 33.26 -3.13
N ASP A 429 1.29 33.28 -3.69
CA ASP A 429 0.36 34.40 -3.48
C ASP A 429 -0.52 34.17 -2.24
N GLU A 430 -0.87 32.91 -1.98
CA GLU A 430 -1.73 32.51 -0.88
C GLU A 430 -1.11 31.40 -0.02
N THR A 431 -1.64 31.26 1.20
CA THR A 431 -1.41 30.17 2.14
C THR A 431 -2.21 28.91 1.77
N PRO A 432 -1.90 27.76 2.38
CA PRO A 432 -2.75 26.56 2.28
C PRO A 432 -4.18 26.73 2.83
N ALA A 433 -4.47 27.81 3.56
CA ALA A 433 -5.81 28.14 4.03
C ALA A 433 -6.62 28.97 3.01
N ASP A 434 -6.05 29.21 1.82
CA ASP A 434 -6.60 30.09 0.78
C ASP A 434 -6.70 31.57 1.21
N ASP A 435 -5.86 31.99 2.17
CA ASP A 435 -5.70 33.39 2.59
C ASP A 435 -4.43 33.99 1.95
N PRO A 436 -4.42 35.30 1.60
CA PRO A 436 -3.22 35.97 1.09
C PRO A 436 -2.01 35.80 2.03
N ILE A 437 -0.84 35.52 1.45
CA ILE A 437 0.37 35.34 2.26
C ILE A 437 0.89 36.69 2.79
N ALA A 438 1.28 36.74 4.06
CA ALA A 438 1.81 37.96 4.68
C ALA A 438 3.20 38.35 4.15
N LEU A 439 4.02 37.35 3.80
CA LEU A 439 5.36 37.51 3.24
C LEU A 439 5.58 36.48 2.13
N LYS A 440 6.33 36.86 1.11
CA LYS A 440 6.41 36.17 -0.19
C LYS A 440 6.69 34.66 -0.14
N TYR A 441 7.47 34.17 0.82
CA TYR A 441 7.90 32.78 0.90
C TYR A 441 7.27 32.08 2.08
N HIS A 442 6.52 30.99 1.83
CA HIS A 442 5.84 30.20 2.86
C HIS A 442 6.67 28.97 3.25
N PHE A 443 6.98 28.81 4.54
CA PHE A 443 7.92 27.79 5.04
C PHE A 443 7.52 26.37 4.65
N SER A 444 6.29 25.99 4.96
CA SER A 444 5.88 24.61 4.85
C SER A 444 5.66 24.16 3.41
N SER A 445 5.37 25.07 2.48
CA SER A 445 5.40 24.77 1.05
C SER A 445 6.82 24.43 0.58
N HIS A 446 7.86 25.02 1.17
CA HIS A 446 9.25 24.66 0.83
C HIS A 446 9.66 23.31 1.42
N VAL A 447 9.23 23.00 2.65
CA VAL A 447 9.39 21.65 3.23
C VAL A 447 8.68 20.61 2.36
N LEU A 448 7.47 20.92 1.89
CA LEU A 448 6.71 20.07 0.98
C LEU A 448 7.44 19.88 -0.36
N LEU A 449 8.00 20.95 -0.95
CA LEU A 449 8.80 20.88 -2.18
C LEU A 449 10.02 19.97 -1.99
N TRP A 450 10.71 20.09 -0.84
CA TRP A 450 11.85 19.23 -0.51
C TRP A 450 11.45 17.76 -0.47
N GLN A 451 10.31 17.46 0.17
CA GLN A 451 9.79 16.09 0.21
C GLN A 451 9.37 15.60 -1.19
N ALA A 452 8.71 16.44 -1.98
CA ALA A 452 8.29 16.10 -3.34
C ALA A 452 9.49 15.79 -4.25
N LEU A 453 10.55 16.60 -4.20
CA LEU A 453 11.79 16.33 -4.95
C LEU A 453 12.44 15.03 -4.50
N LYS A 454 12.50 14.76 -3.19
CA LYS A 454 13.05 13.52 -2.64
C LYS A 454 12.27 12.29 -3.11
N GLN A 455 10.94 12.35 -3.10
CA GLN A 455 10.11 11.25 -3.58
C GLN A 455 10.19 11.10 -5.10
N TRP A 456 10.18 12.20 -5.84
CA TRP A 456 10.36 12.20 -7.29
C TRP A 456 11.70 11.55 -7.69
N ARG A 457 12.81 12.01 -7.08
CA ARG A 457 14.15 11.43 -7.26
C ARG A 457 14.17 9.92 -7.04
N ARG A 458 13.41 9.40 -6.07
CA ARG A 458 13.30 7.94 -5.82
C ARG A 458 12.40 7.24 -6.85
N ALA A 459 11.31 7.87 -7.26
CA ALA A 459 10.36 7.29 -8.20
C ALA A 459 10.93 7.18 -9.62
N VAL A 460 11.74 8.16 -10.05
CA VAL A 460 12.38 8.19 -11.38
C VAL A 460 13.85 7.74 -11.40
N ASP A 461 14.42 7.46 -10.22
CA ASP A 461 15.82 7.10 -10.01
C ASP A 461 16.82 8.08 -10.66
N ASP A 462 16.64 9.39 -10.41
CA ASP A 462 17.46 10.45 -10.98
C ASP A 462 18.31 11.15 -9.93
N ALA A 463 19.56 10.69 -9.77
CA ALA A 463 20.52 11.26 -8.83
C ALA A 463 20.93 12.72 -9.18
N ALA A 464 20.63 13.22 -10.38
CA ALA A 464 20.92 14.62 -10.73
C ALA A 464 20.10 15.63 -9.91
N LEU A 465 19.03 15.17 -9.23
CA LEU A 465 18.22 15.98 -8.33
C LEU A 465 18.83 16.13 -6.92
N ASP A 466 19.83 15.32 -6.55
CA ASP A 466 20.40 15.33 -5.20
C ASP A 466 20.97 16.73 -4.81
N PRO A 467 21.73 17.44 -5.67
CA PRO A 467 22.20 18.80 -5.36
C PRO A 467 21.05 19.81 -5.14
N ALA A 468 19.98 19.72 -5.92
CA ALA A 468 18.80 20.59 -5.79
C ALA A 468 18.10 20.38 -4.43
N ILE A 469 17.96 19.12 -4.02
CA ILE A 469 17.37 18.72 -2.74
C ILE A 469 18.19 19.28 -1.57
N ASP A 470 19.52 19.16 -1.63
CA ASP A 470 20.42 19.64 -0.60
C ASP A 470 20.43 21.18 -0.52
N MET A 471 20.48 21.86 -1.66
CA MET A 471 20.43 23.33 -1.69
C MET A 471 19.09 23.89 -1.20
N LEU A 472 17.97 23.23 -1.52
CA LEU A 472 16.66 23.60 -1.00
C LEU A 472 16.61 23.44 0.53
N LYS A 473 17.10 22.32 1.07
CA LYS A 473 17.18 22.12 2.52
C LYS A 473 18.02 23.21 3.20
N ALA A 474 19.20 23.52 2.64
CA ALA A 474 20.07 24.58 3.15
C ALA A 474 19.40 25.96 3.09
N SER A 475 18.68 26.26 2.00
CA SER A 475 17.92 27.51 1.85
C SER A 475 16.81 27.61 2.89
N ILE A 476 16.08 26.51 3.16
CA ILE A 476 15.04 26.49 4.19
C ILE A 476 15.65 26.82 5.56
N GLN A 477 16.74 26.16 5.93
CA GLN A 477 17.41 26.37 7.22
C GLN A 477 17.97 27.79 7.35
N ARG A 478 18.49 28.36 6.26
CA ARG A 478 19.06 29.71 6.24
C ARG A 478 18.00 30.81 6.37
N HIS A 479 16.89 30.67 5.65
CA HIS A 479 15.95 31.78 5.45
C HIS A 479 14.70 31.71 6.32
N PHE A 480 14.36 30.56 6.90
CA PHE A 480 13.15 30.45 7.74
C PHE A 480 13.43 30.35 9.23
N ILE A 481 14.67 30.14 9.68
CA ILE A 481 14.98 30.09 11.12
C ILE A 481 15.26 31.49 11.62
N ALA A 482 14.46 31.96 12.58
CA ALA A 482 14.59 33.29 13.16
C ALA A 482 14.34 33.28 14.67
N GLN A 483 14.85 34.31 15.36
CA GLN A 483 14.65 34.48 16.79
C GLN A 483 13.26 35.08 17.09
N HIS A 484 12.50 34.43 17.96
CA HIS A 484 11.21 34.89 18.47
C HIS A 484 11.11 34.58 19.97
N ASP A 485 10.80 35.58 20.78
CA ASP A 485 10.67 35.48 22.24
C ASP A 485 11.83 34.73 22.93
N GLY A 486 13.06 35.00 22.49
CA GLY A 486 14.28 34.41 23.08
C GLY A 486 14.64 33.01 22.58
N HIS A 487 13.89 32.46 21.62
CA HIS A 487 14.19 31.15 21.04
C HIS A 487 14.29 31.18 19.51
N MET A 488 15.03 30.24 18.93
CA MET A 488 15.06 30.03 17.48
C MET A 488 13.89 29.13 17.08
N ILE A 489 13.07 29.60 16.14
CA ILE A 489 11.93 28.86 15.56
C ILE A 489 11.91 28.99 14.05
N TYR A 490 11.17 28.12 13.38
CA TYR A 490 10.81 28.31 11.98
C TYR A 490 9.71 29.36 11.88
N ALA A 491 9.96 30.44 11.15
CA ALA A 491 8.95 31.42 10.78
C ALA A 491 7.96 30.78 9.79
N TYR A 492 6.69 31.17 9.87
CA TYR A 492 5.64 30.71 8.96
C TYR A 492 5.87 31.21 7.52
N ALA A 493 6.28 32.47 7.42
CA ALA A 493 6.65 33.09 6.15
C ALA A 493 7.81 34.08 6.32
N THR A 494 8.53 34.36 5.25
CA THR A 494 9.66 35.31 5.20
C THR A 494 9.69 36.07 3.88
N ASP A 495 10.34 37.24 3.86
CA ASP A 495 10.72 37.97 2.65
C ASP A 495 12.03 37.45 2.02
N GLY A 496 12.70 36.50 2.67
CA GLY A 496 13.98 35.93 2.22
C GLY A 496 15.20 36.72 2.71
N GLU A 497 15.00 37.87 3.36
CA GLU A 497 16.06 38.75 3.84
C GLU A 497 16.05 38.87 5.36
N SER A 498 15.13 39.65 5.93
CA SER A 498 15.16 40.03 7.35
C SER A 498 13.79 40.06 8.02
N GLN A 499 12.70 39.98 7.25
CA GLN A 499 11.35 40.00 7.80
C GLN A 499 10.82 38.58 7.95
N TYR A 500 10.12 38.36 9.06
CA TYR A 500 9.57 37.07 9.46
C TYR A 500 8.15 37.25 9.97
N HIS A 501 7.26 36.36 9.55
CA HIS A 501 5.92 36.24 10.10
C HIS A 501 5.86 34.97 10.95
N PHE A 502 5.60 35.13 12.26
CA PHE A 502 5.48 34.01 13.20
C PHE A 502 4.01 33.67 13.41
N TYR A 503 3.61 32.50 12.92
CA TYR A 503 2.25 31.98 12.95
C TYR A 503 2.30 30.45 12.81
N HIS A 504 1.21 29.74 13.11
CA HIS A 504 1.04 28.36 12.70
C HIS A 504 -0.44 28.05 12.49
N ASP A 505 -0.75 27.33 11.42
CA ASP A 505 -2.13 27.10 10.96
C ASP A 505 -2.52 25.61 10.99
N ALA A 506 -3.80 25.33 11.21
CA ALA A 506 -4.34 23.97 11.11
C ALA A 506 -4.22 23.35 9.71
N ASN A 507 -4.13 24.15 8.65
CA ASN A 507 -3.88 23.69 7.28
C ASN A 507 -2.38 23.35 7.05
N ASP A 508 -1.50 23.78 7.95
CA ASP A 508 -0.06 23.61 7.81
C ASP A 508 0.47 22.26 8.34
N VAL A 509 0.19 21.21 7.57
CA VAL A 509 0.60 19.83 7.87
C VAL A 509 2.10 19.55 7.68
N PRO A 510 2.81 20.07 6.65
CA PRO A 510 4.22 19.72 6.42
C PRO A 510 5.15 19.95 7.63
N LEU A 511 4.93 21.00 8.44
CA LEU A 511 5.73 21.26 9.66
C LEU A 511 5.76 20.04 10.61
N VAL A 512 4.59 19.44 10.89
CA VAL A 512 4.51 18.30 11.82
C VAL A 512 5.05 17.00 11.22
N MET A 513 5.15 16.95 9.89
CA MET A 513 5.67 15.81 9.13
C MET A 513 7.20 15.82 8.98
N MET A 514 7.88 16.94 9.25
CA MET A 514 9.33 17.07 9.07
C MET A 514 10.16 15.94 9.70
N PRO A 515 9.92 15.50 10.95
CA PRO A 515 10.69 14.39 11.53
C PRO A 515 10.43 13.07 10.81
N HIS A 516 9.19 12.83 10.40
CA HIS A 516 8.78 11.63 9.69
C HIS A 516 9.43 11.55 8.30
N TRP A 517 9.48 12.66 7.57
CA TRP A 517 10.14 12.73 6.26
C TRP A 517 11.68 12.76 6.34
N GLY A 518 12.24 12.85 7.54
CA GLY A 518 13.69 12.93 7.76
C GLY A 518 14.29 14.28 7.42
N PHE A 519 13.49 15.35 7.40
CA PHE A 519 14.00 16.72 7.25
C PHE A 519 14.80 17.13 8.50
N THR A 520 14.25 16.79 9.67
CA THR A 520 14.85 17.01 10.98
C THR A 520 14.62 15.80 11.90
N THR A 521 15.04 15.88 13.16
CA THR A 521 14.79 14.85 14.18
C THR A 521 13.75 15.32 15.20
N THR A 522 13.15 14.40 15.94
CA THR A 522 12.22 14.72 17.04
C THR A 522 12.87 15.48 18.20
N HIS A 523 14.21 15.54 18.22
CA HIS A 523 15.02 16.22 19.23
C HIS A 523 15.51 17.59 18.79
N ASP A 524 15.28 18.00 17.54
CA ASP A 524 15.69 19.31 17.03
C ASP A 524 15.07 20.43 17.88
N PRO A 525 15.89 21.29 18.54
CA PRO A 525 15.40 22.34 19.40
C PRO A 525 14.55 23.37 18.65
N VAL A 526 14.88 23.68 17.39
CA VAL A 526 14.13 24.67 16.58
C VAL A 526 12.74 24.12 16.28
N TRP A 527 12.65 22.87 15.82
CA TRP A 527 11.37 22.21 15.57
C TRP A 527 10.53 22.11 16.85
N ARG A 528 11.12 21.64 17.96
CA ARG A 528 10.40 21.49 19.25
C ARG A 528 9.85 22.82 19.76
N GLN A 529 10.62 23.90 19.61
CA GLN A 529 10.16 25.22 20.01
C GLN A 529 9.09 25.77 19.05
N THR A 530 9.22 25.51 17.75
CA THR A 530 8.19 25.89 16.75
C THR A 530 6.86 25.21 17.08
N ILE A 531 6.88 23.92 17.41
CA ILE A 531 5.70 23.19 17.90
C ILE A 531 5.18 23.78 19.22
N ALA A 532 6.06 24.14 20.17
CA ALA A 532 5.63 24.76 21.42
C ALA A 532 4.94 26.11 21.18
N PHE A 533 5.47 26.93 20.28
CA PHE A 533 4.87 28.20 19.85
C PHE A 533 3.49 27.98 19.22
N ALA A 534 3.35 27.02 18.29
CA ALA A 534 2.10 26.72 17.58
C ALA A 534 0.90 26.48 18.50
N PHE A 535 1.12 25.82 19.64
CA PHE A 535 0.09 25.51 20.65
C PHE A 535 0.10 26.47 21.85
N SER A 536 0.76 27.63 21.72
CA SER A 536 0.81 28.67 22.76
C SER A 536 -0.12 29.84 22.46
N LYS A 537 -0.40 30.66 23.48
CA LYS A 537 -1.13 31.94 23.30
C LYS A 537 -0.37 32.94 22.41
N GLY A 538 0.93 32.74 22.18
CA GLY A 538 1.73 33.57 21.27
C GLY A 538 1.37 33.38 19.80
N ASN A 539 0.80 32.23 19.42
CA ASN A 539 0.28 31.98 18.07
C ASN A 539 -1.09 32.66 17.88
N VAL A 540 -1.10 33.99 17.81
CA VAL A 540 -2.31 34.82 17.71
C VAL A 540 -3.06 34.49 16.40
N GLY A 541 -4.32 34.09 16.53
CA GLY A 541 -5.17 33.69 15.40
C GLY A 541 -5.06 32.22 14.99
N GLY A 542 -4.02 31.51 15.44
CA GLY A 542 -3.84 30.08 15.20
C GLY A 542 -4.18 29.23 16.42
N HIS A 543 -4.05 29.76 17.63
CA HIS A 543 -4.34 29.05 18.88
C HIS A 543 -5.69 29.43 19.50
N TYR A 544 -6.50 28.42 19.82
CA TYR A 544 -7.84 28.53 20.41
C TYR A 544 -7.98 27.58 21.60
N GLY A 545 -7.73 28.07 22.81
CA GLY A 545 -7.97 27.30 24.05
C GLY A 545 -7.14 26.01 24.17
N GLY A 546 -5.91 26.03 23.70
CA GLY A 546 -5.00 24.88 23.68
C GLY A 546 -5.17 23.98 22.45
N GLN A 547 -5.96 24.40 21.45
CA GLN A 547 -6.11 23.69 20.18
C GLN A 547 -5.64 24.59 19.02
N LEU A 548 -5.19 23.96 17.95
CA LEU A 548 -4.78 24.63 16.72
C LEU A 548 -6.00 24.84 15.80
N GLY A 549 -6.07 26.01 15.19
CA GLY A 549 -7.13 26.46 14.30
C GLY A 549 -6.57 27.30 13.17
N SER A 550 -7.39 28.22 12.65
CA SER A 550 -6.99 29.11 11.56
C SER A 550 -7.60 30.50 11.69
N VAL A 551 -6.94 31.51 11.13
CA VAL A 551 -7.52 32.85 10.94
C VAL A 551 -8.64 32.85 9.89
N HIS A 552 -8.62 31.89 8.95
CA HIS A 552 -9.62 31.72 7.90
C HIS A 552 -11.04 31.54 8.48
N THR A 553 -11.15 30.58 9.42
CA THR A 553 -12.32 30.40 10.29
C THR A 553 -11.82 30.39 11.73
N ARG A 554 -12.02 31.51 12.44
CA ARG A 554 -11.50 31.76 13.80
C ARG A 554 -12.07 30.83 14.88
N ALA A 555 -11.60 29.59 14.89
CA ALA A 555 -11.99 28.51 15.80
C ALA A 555 -10.95 27.36 15.71
N PRO A 556 -10.97 26.38 16.64
CA PRO A 556 -10.24 25.12 16.48
C PRO A 556 -10.69 24.30 15.26
N TRP A 557 -9.75 23.57 14.65
CA TRP A 557 -10.00 22.73 13.46
C TRP A 557 -9.62 21.27 13.74
N PRO A 558 -10.36 20.27 13.21
CA PRO A 558 -9.95 18.86 13.31
C PRO A 558 -8.61 18.53 12.65
N LEU A 559 -8.18 19.31 11.65
CA LEU A 559 -6.82 19.21 11.12
C LEU A 559 -5.77 19.57 12.18
N GLY A 560 -6.04 20.57 13.02
CA GLY A 560 -5.21 20.91 14.16
C GLY A 560 -5.13 19.80 15.21
N ASP A 561 -6.25 19.12 15.46
CA ASP A 561 -6.28 17.90 16.30
C ASP A 561 -5.44 16.76 15.71
N THR A 562 -5.45 16.62 14.38
CA THR A 562 -4.68 15.60 13.67
C THR A 562 -3.18 15.93 13.68
N GLN A 563 -2.81 17.20 13.57
CA GLN A 563 -1.43 17.66 13.76
C GLN A 563 -0.92 17.37 15.17
N GLU A 564 -1.70 17.69 16.21
CA GLU A 564 -1.36 17.36 17.60
C GLU A 564 -1.17 15.84 17.78
N LEU A 565 -2.01 15.04 17.12
CA LEU A 565 -1.89 13.58 17.13
C LEU A 565 -0.60 13.09 16.47
N ILE A 566 -0.20 13.65 15.32
CA ILE A 566 1.07 13.33 14.66
C ILE A 566 2.24 13.64 15.59
N ILE A 567 2.22 14.80 16.26
CA ILE A 567 3.25 15.20 17.23
C ILE A 567 3.31 14.22 18.40
N ALA A 568 2.17 13.89 19.01
CA ALA A 568 2.09 12.95 20.13
C ALA A 568 2.64 11.57 19.75
N ARG A 569 2.26 11.05 18.58
CA ARG A 569 2.76 9.78 18.05
C ARG A 569 4.26 9.84 17.79
N THR A 570 4.74 10.89 17.14
CA THR A 570 6.16 11.12 16.83
C THR A 570 7.02 11.19 18.10
N ARG A 571 6.47 11.72 19.20
CA ARG A 571 7.13 11.78 20.51
C ARG A 571 6.92 10.53 21.38
N GLY A 572 6.09 9.57 20.96
CA GLY A 572 5.75 8.40 21.76
C GLY A 572 4.83 8.70 22.97
N ASP A 573 4.15 9.84 23.01
CA ASP A 573 3.28 10.24 24.12
C ASP A 573 1.88 9.58 24.00
N LYS A 574 1.74 8.42 24.64
CA LYS A 574 0.49 7.65 24.66
C LYS A 574 -0.64 8.31 25.47
N SER A 575 -0.30 9.16 26.43
CA SER A 575 -1.30 9.85 27.24
C SER A 575 -1.96 10.97 26.44
N ALA A 576 -1.13 11.76 25.74
CA ALA A 576 -1.61 12.75 24.78
C ALA A 576 -2.43 12.10 23.67
N GLU A 577 -1.92 11.03 23.05
CA GLU A 577 -2.62 10.28 22.00
C GLU A 577 -4.05 9.86 22.44
N LYS A 578 -4.20 9.30 23.64
CA LYS A 578 -5.52 8.90 24.18
C LYS A 578 -6.45 10.10 24.42
N THR A 579 -5.91 11.22 24.88
CA THR A 579 -6.66 12.46 25.12
C THR A 579 -7.17 13.04 23.79
N ILE A 580 -6.31 13.07 22.79
CA ILE A 580 -6.63 13.56 21.45
C ILE A 580 -7.66 12.65 20.76
N HIS A 581 -7.55 11.32 20.92
CA HIS A 581 -8.59 10.39 20.43
C HIS A 581 -9.97 10.68 21.00
N LYS A 582 -10.04 10.95 22.31
CA LYS A 582 -11.31 11.31 22.95
C LYS A 582 -11.85 12.62 22.37
N ARG A 583 -10.98 13.61 22.14
CA ARG A 583 -11.35 14.90 21.58
C ARG A 583 -11.87 14.77 20.13
N ILE A 584 -11.15 14.05 19.26
CA ILE A 584 -11.57 13.76 17.89
C ILE A 584 -12.90 13.01 17.87
N ALA A 585 -13.10 12.04 18.77
CA ALA A 585 -14.38 11.32 18.86
C ALA A 585 -15.54 12.22 19.33
N GLN A 586 -15.27 13.28 20.09
CA GLN A 586 -16.26 14.26 20.56
C GLN A 586 -16.54 15.35 19.52
N THR A 587 -15.59 15.67 18.65
CA THR A 587 -15.75 16.66 17.57
C THR A 587 -16.35 16.06 16.30
N ALA A 588 -16.20 14.74 16.12
CA ALA A 588 -16.84 14.02 15.02
C ALA A 588 -18.38 14.14 15.13
N GLN A 589 -18.99 14.46 13.99
CA GLN A 589 -20.44 14.44 13.82
C GLN A 589 -20.96 13.00 13.98
N TRP A 590 -22.28 12.85 14.13
CA TRP A 590 -22.90 11.55 14.40
C TRP A 590 -22.58 10.45 13.38
N ASP A 591 -22.33 10.81 12.10
CA ASP A 591 -21.90 9.93 11.00
C ASP A 591 -20.37 9.68 10.94
N GLY A 592 -19.61 10.28 11.86
CA GLY A 592 -18.15 10.24 11.91
C GLY A 592 -17.46 11.33 11.11
N ALA A 593 -18.18 12.23 10.43
CA ALA A 593 -17.57 13.31 9.65
C ALA A 593 -16.91 14.35 10.58
N LEU A 594 -15.73 14.82 10.17
CA LEU A 594 -15.01 15.93 10.79
C LEU A 594 -15.26 17.18 9.94
N SER A 595 -15.62 18.27 10.60
CA SER A 595 -15.88 19.57 9.95
C SER A 595 -14.58 20.32 9.64
N GLU A 596 -14.69 21.46 8.98
CA GLU A 596 -13.57 22.41 8.87
C GLU A 596 -13.20 22.96 10.24
N ALA A 597 -14.19 23.50 10.97
CA ALA A 597 -13.97 24.13 12.27
C ALA A 597 -15.12 23.83 13.24
N TYR A 598 -14.80 23.77 14.54
CA TYR A 598 -15.77 23.51 15.60
C TYR A 598 -15.65 24.48 16.78
N ALA A 599 -16.72 24.64 17.54
CA ALA A 599 -16.78 25.50 18.72
C ALA A 599 -15.97 24.87 19.87
N GLN A 600 -15.07 25.64 20.47
CA GLN A 600 -14.13 25.15 21.49
C GLN A 600 -14.83 24.48 22.70
N ASP A 601 -15.97 25.01 23.11
CA ASP A 601 -16.74 24.58 24.29
C ASP A 601 -17.70 23.42 23.98
N SER A 602 -18.55 23.59 22.96
CA SER A 602 -19.64 22.67 22.64
C SER A 602 -19.26 21.60 21.62
N ARG A 603 -18.10 21.74 20.97
CA ARG A 603 -17.61 20.89 19.87
C ARG A 603 -18.54 20.82 18.65
N ARG A 604 -19.56 21.69 18.60
CA ARG A 604 -20.47 21.81 17.47
C ARG A 604 -19.78 22.43 16.26
N VAL A 605 -20.22 22.08 15.07
CA VAL A 605 -19.69 22.62 13.82
C VAL A 605 -19.89 24.13 13.76
N VAL A 606 -18.80 24.85 13.46
CA VAL A 606 -18.79 26.29 13.19
C VAL A 606 -18.79 26.55 11.68
N SER A 607 -18.05 25.73 10.92
CA SER A 607 -17.94 25.84 9.47
C SER A 607 -17.80 24.47 8.81
N ARG A 608 -18.40 24.35 7.62
CA ARG A 608 -18.44 23.17 6.72
C ARG A 608 -18.73 21.84 7.41
N ASN A 609 -19.99 21.40 7.32
CA ASN A 609 -20.39 20.07 7.78
C ASN A 609 -19.83 18.94 6.89
N TRP A 610 -19.58 19.23 5.61
CA TRP A 610 -18.98 18.29 4.65
C TRP A 610 -17.60 18.77 4.26
N PHE A 611 -16.58 17.97 4.56
CA PHE A 611 -15.20 18.24 4.17
C PHE A 611 -14.39 16.93 4.20
N ALA A 612 -13.89 16.47 3.05
CA ALA A 612 -13.20 15.18 2.97
C ALA A 612 -11.81 15.19 3.62
N TRP A 613 -11.07 16.30 3.49
CA TRP A 613 -9.66 16.38 3.89
C TRP A 613 -9.42 16.03 5.38
N PRO A 614 -10.15 16.58 6.38
CA PRO A 614 -9.87 16.25 7.78
C PRO A 614 -10.01 14.76 8.12
N ASN A 615 -11.05 14.10 7.60
CA ASN A 615 -11.21 12.65 7.79
C ASN A 615 -10.14 11.85 7.02
N ALA A 616 -9.80 12.26 5.80
CA ALA A 616 -8.80 11.61 4.98
C ALA A 616 -7.40 11.69 5.61
N MET A 617 -6.99 12.87 6.09
CA MET A 617 -5.74 13.06 6.81
C MET A 617 -5.65 12.14 8.04
N LEU A 618 -6.71 12.08 8.84
CA LEU A 618 -6.77 11.19 10.00
C LEU A 618 -6.69 9.72 9.59
N ALA A 619 -7.36 9.32 8.51
CA ALA A 619 -7.32 7.95 8.02
C ALA A 619 -5.93 7.57 7.49
N TRP A 620 -5.30 8.46 6.74
CA TRP A 620 -3.97 8.29 6.18
C TRP A 620 -2.92 8.04 7.26
N ILE A 621 -2.86 8.85 8.33
CA ILE A 621 -1.85 8.67 9.39
C ILE A 621 -1.96 7.33 10.14
N TYR A 622 -3.08 6.61 10.01
CA TYR A 622 -3.25 5.27 10.58
C TYR A 622 -2.98 4.15 9.58
N ALA A 623 -3.24 4.42 8.31
CA ALA A 623 -3.02 3.49 7.23
C ALA A 623 -1.54 3.46 6.79
N GLU A 624 -0.87 4.61 6.85
CA GLU A 624 0.54 4.77 6.50
C GLU A 624 1.40 3.79 7.29
N ARG A 625 2.10 2.90 6.58
CA ARG A 625 2.87 1.81 7.19
C ARG A 625 3.92 2.30 8.18
N ASP A 626 4.48 3.49 7.97
CA ASP A 626 5.51 4.07 8.81
C ASP A 626 4.95 4.84 10.02
N PHE A 627 3.68 5.28 10.01
CA PHE A 627 3.00 5.74 11.22
C PHE A 627 2.30 4.60 11.99
N ALA A 628 1.84 3.55 11.28
CA ALA A 628 1.27 2.35 11.87
C ALA A 628 2.33 1.56 12.65
N ARG A 629 3.59 1.66 12.25
CA ARG A 629 4.74 1.36 13.09
C ARG A 629 4.74 2.38 14.23
N ARG A 630 4.59 1.90 15.47
CA ARG A 630 5.01 2.68 16.65
C ARG A 630 6.40 3.27 16.32
N PRO A 631 6.74 4.50 16.74
CA PRO A 631 8.14 4.83 16.86
C PRO A 631 8.72 3.68 17.66
N VAL A 632 9.59 2.90 17.03
CA VAL A 632 10.47 2.02 17.76
C VAL A 632 11.29 3.02 18.53
N ASN A 633 10.85 3.29 19.75
CA ASN A 633 11.73 3.76 20.78
C ASN A 633 12.91 2.80 20.67
N THR A 634 14.06 3.29 20.21
CA THR A 634 15.31 2.53 20.08
C THR A 634 15.88 2.20 21.47
N GLN A 635 15.00 1.99 22.45
CA GLN A 635 15.21 0.99 23.46
C GLN A 635 14.67 -0.33 22.88
N GLN A 636 15.59 -1.11 22.30
CA GLN A 636 15.39 -2.51 21.94
C GLN A 636 14.43 -3.17 22.93
N ARG A 637 13.20 -3.47 22.51
CA ARG A 637 12.36 -4.41 23.26
C ARG A 637 13.02 -5.77 23.04
N ARG A 638 13.94 -6.14 23.93
CA ARG A 638 14.53 -7.48 23.93
C ARG A 638 13.38 -8.48 24.04
N ILE A 639 13.21 -9.29 23.00
CA ILE A 639 12.42 -10.52 23.07
C ILE A 639 13.09 -11.35 24.18
N PRO A 640 12.35 -11.88 25.16
CA PRO A 640 12.96 -12.73 26.17
C PRO A 640 13.64 -13.93 25.47
N PRO A 641 14.67 -14.53 26.10
CA PRO A 641 15.20 -15.81 25.66
C PRO A 641 14.08 -16.81 25.38
N MET A 642 14.19 -17.52 24.27
CA MET A 642 13.20 -18.49 23.79
C MET A 642 13.92 -19.76 23.38
N LYS A 643 13.20 -20.88 23.40
CA LYS A 643 13.64 -22.16 22.84
C LYS A 643 13.06 -22.35 21.44
N ILE A 644 13.93 -22.50 20.45
CA ILE A 644 13.57 -22.47 19.03
C ILE A 644 13.92 -23.81 18.39
N GLY A 645 12.93 -24.48 17.81
CA GLY A 645 13.10 -25.77 17.14
C GLY A 645 13.27 -25.65 15.63
N PHE A 646 14.39 -26.11 15.08
CA PHE A 646 14.61 -26.18 13.64
C PHE A 646 14.18 -27.54 13.11
N VAL A 647 13.32 -27.53 12.09
CA VAL A 647 12.72 -28.74 11.52
C VAL A 647 13.16 -28.90 10.07
N ALA A 648 13.79 -30.02 9.71
CA ALA A 648 14.17 -30.27 8.32
C ALA A 648 14.10 -31.76 7.96
N THR A 649 14.21 -32.09 6.68
CA THR A 649 14.42 -33.48 6.26
C THR A 649 15.83 -33.96 6.60
N ARG A 650 16.81 -33.05 6.59
CA ARG A 650 18.22 -33.25 6.95
C ARG A 650 18.83 -31.93 7.43
N LEU A 651 19.62 -31.97 8.50
CA LEU A 651 20.50 -30.90 8.96
C LEU A 651 21.89 -31.50 9.18
N ALA A 652 22.53 -31.89 8.08
CA ALA A 652 23.79 -32.63 8.11
C ALA A 652 24.61 -32.37 6.84
N GLY A 653 25.93 -32.24 7.01
CA GLY A 653 26.91 -32.05 5.94
C GLY A 653 26.89 -30.66 5.29
N VAL A 654 27.53 -30.55 4.11
CA VAL A 654 27.82 -29.26 3.44
C VAL A 654 26.76 -28.84 2.41
N ASP A 655 25.49 -29.24 2.59
CA ASP A 655 24.43 -28.76 1.71
C ASP A 655 23.98 -27.34 2.06
N GLY A 656 23.48 -26.61 1.05
CA GLY A 656 23.16 -25.19 1.20
C GLY A 656 22.08 -24.89 2.25
N VAL A 657 21.11 -25.79 2.49
CA VAL A 657 20.06 -25.54 3.49
C VAL A 657 20.62 -25.73 4.90
N SER A 658 21.41 -26.78 5.12
CA SER A 658 22.10 -27.03 6.39
C SER A 658 23.03 -25.86 6.77
N LEU A 659 23.79 -25.33 5.80
CA LEU A 659 24.68 -24.20 6.02
C LEU A 659 23.93 -22.89 6.33
N GLU A 660 22.83 -22.58 5.64
CA GLU A 660 22.02 -21.39 5.97
C GLU A 660 21.32 -21.54 7.33
N ALA A 661 20.83 -22.73 7.67
CA ALA A 661 20.23 -22.99 8.98
C ALA A 661 21.22 -22.74 10.12
N ALA A 662 22.48 -23.21 9.98
CA ALA A 662 23.53 -22.98 10.97
C ALA A 662 23.82 -21.49 11.20
N LYS A 663 23.78 -20.66 10.15
CA LYS A 663 23.97 -19.19 10.26
C LYS A 663 22.83 -18.53 11.03
N ILE A 664 21.57 -18.93 10.76
CA ILE A 664 20.40 -18.44 11.49
C ILE A 664 20.49 -18.81 12.97
N VAL A 665 20.86 -20.05 13.26
CA VAL A 665 21.06 -20.56 14.61
C VAL A 665 22.11 -19.76 15.36
N GLN A 666 23.29 -19.57 14.75
CA GLN A 666 24.36 -18.78 15.36
C GLN A 666 23.87 -17.38 15.75
N VAL A 667 23.18 -16.69 14.83
CA VAL A 667 22.61 -15.36 15.08
C VAL A 667 21.58 -15.36 16.22
N LEU A 668 20.74 -16.40 16.31
CA LEU A 668 19.74 -16.51 17.39
C LEU A 668 20.37 -16.82 18.75
N GLU A 669 21.41 -17.66 18.77
CA GLU A 669 22.17 -17.99 19.99
C GLU A 669 22.97 -16.78 20.50
N GLU A 670 23.59 -16.00 19.60
CA GLU A 670 24.21 -14.71 19.91
C GLU A 670 23.20 -13.71 20.50
N ALA A 671 21.93 -13.80 20.11
CA ALA A 671 20.82 -13.01 20.65
C ALA A 671 20.26 -13.54 21.98
N GLY A 672 20.78 -14.67 22.49
CA GLY A 672 20.40 -15.29 23.76
C GLY A 672 19.23 -16.27 23.69
N HIS A 673 18.87 -16.76 22.50
CA HIS A 673 17.92 -17.87 22.33
C HIS A 673 18.63 -19.23 22.40
N GLU A 674 17.90 -20.29 22.73
CA GLU A 674 18.39 -21.67 22.69
C GLU A 674 17.81 -22.38 21.47
N CYS A 675 18.65 -23.01 20.64
CA CYS A 675 18.20 -23.66 19.40
C CYS A 675 18.34 -25.18 19.45
N PHE A 676 17.29 -25.91 19.08
CA PHE A 676 17.19 -27.36 19.08
C PHE A 676 16.90 -27.90 17.68
N TYR A 677 17.44 -29.05 17.32
CA TYR A 677 17.25 -29.64 15.99
C TYR A 677 16.31 -30.85 16.02
N ILE A 678 15.46 -30.97 15.00
CA ILE A 678 14.73 -32.21 14.70
C ILE A 678 14.76 -32.45 13.19
N ALA A 679 15.32 -33.58 12.78
CA ALA A 679 15.46 -33.92 11.37
C ALA A 679 15.59 -35.42 11.11
N GLY A 680 15.48 -35.82 9.84
CA GLY A 680 15.72 -37.20 9.40
C GLY A 680 17.16 -37.67 9.57
N GLN A 681 18.09 -36.73 9.62
CA GLN A 681 19.52 -36.95 9.85
C GLN A 681 20.11 -35.68 10.45
N LEU A 682 20.95 -35.84 11.48
CA LEU A 682 21.72 -34.80 12.15
C LEU A 682 23.23 -35.11 12.03
N ASP A 683 24.08 -34.08 12.12
CA ASP A 683 25.52 -34.27 12.29
C ASP A 683 25.88 -34.65 13.75
N ASP A 684 27.01 -35.33 13.94
CA ASP A 684 27.53 -35.72 15.28
C ASP A 684 28.17 -34.55 16.05
N ASP A 685 27.82 -33.31 15.72
CA ASP A 685 28.46 -32.07 16.18
C ASP A 685 28.13 -31.68 17.63
N GLY A 686 27.37 -32.52 18.34
CA GLY A 686 27.07 -32.38 19.76
C GLY A 686 25.94 -31.41 20.10
N ARG A 687 25.23 -30.85 19.12
CA ARG A 687 24.05 -30.01 19.36
C ARG A 687 22.86 -30.85 19.83
N ALA A 688 22.09 -30.33 20.79
CA ALA A 688 20.88 -31.01 21.27
C ALA A 688 19.86 -31.16 20.12
N GLY A 689 19.54 -32.40 19.76
CA GLY A 689 18.61 -32.68 18.68
C GLY A 689 17.97 -34.05 18.76
N TRP A 690 16.88 -34.20 18.00
CA TRP A 690 16.04 -35.38 17.94
C TRP A 690 16.05 -35.91 16.50
N GLN A 691 16.77 -37.01 16.28
CA GLN A 691 16.81 -37.63 14.96
C GLN A 691 15.60 -38.54 14.76
N VAL A 692 14.81 -38.26 13.72
CA VAL A 692 13.59 -39.01 13.38
C VAL A 692 13.73 -39.54 11.95
N PRO A 693 14.26 -40.77 11.74
CA PRO A 693 14.64 -41.26 10.41
C PRO A 693 13.54 -41.16 9.33
N SER A 694 12.27 -41.29 9.72
CA SER A 694 11.12 -41.17 8.82
C SER A 694 10.92 -39.77 8.21
N MET A 695 11.57 -38.74 8.77
CA MET A 695 11.61 -37.39 8.20
C MET A 695 12.59 -37.26 7.02
N HIS A 696 13.51 -38.20 6.83
CA HIS A 696 14.48 -38.13 5.73
C HIS A 696 13.77 -38.37 4.38
N PHE A 697 14.21 -37.69 3.32
CA PHE A 697 13.68 -37.91 1.96
C PHE A 697 14.14 -39.24 1.32
N TYR A 698 14.96 -40.02 2.03
CA TYR A 698 15.38 -41.38 1.65
C TYR A 698 14.73 -42.45 2.52
N ASP A 699 13.85 -42.06 3.45
CA ASP A 699 13.00 -43.03 4.13
C ASP A 699 12.26 -43.88 3.08
N PRO A 700 12.29 -45.22 3.18
CA PRO A 700 11.72 -46.08 2.15
C PRO A 700 10.24 -45.81 1.88
N VAL A 701 9.46 -45.45 2.91
CA VAL A 701 8.03 -45.18 2.80
C VAL A 701 7.79 -43.80 2.19
N ALA A 702 8.49 -42.77 2.65
CA ALA A 702 8.42 -41.42 2.11
C ALA A 702 8.85 -41.38 0.63
N ARG A 703 9.93 -42.09 0.27
CA ARG A 703 10.40 -42.22 -1.12
C ARG A 703 9.40 -42.94 -2.00
N GLN A 704 8.78 -44.02 -1.51
CA GLN A 704 7.76 -44.73 -2.27
C GLN A 704 6.52 -43.85 -2.52
N ILE A 705 6.08 -43.10 -1.51
CA ILE A 705 5.00 -42.12 -1.65
C ILE A 705 5.37 -41.07 -2.70
N HIS A 706 6.54 -40.45 -2.55
CA HIS A 706 7.05 -39.42 -3.47
C HIS A 706 7.09 -39.92 -4.92
N ASP A 707 7.72 -41.06 -5.16
CA ASP A 707 7.88 -41.61 -6.50
C ASP A 707 6.53 -41.98 -7.13
N GLU A 708 5.56 -42.45 -6.34
CA GLU A 708 4.23 -42.75 -6.85
C GLU A 708 3.46 -41.48 -7.25
N VAL A 709 3.40 -40.47 -6.38
CA VAL A 709 2.54 -39.30 -6.61
C VAL A 709 3.06 -38.36 -7.69
N PHE A 710 4.37 -38.34 -7.95
CA PHE A 710 5.00 -37.49 -8.97
C PHE A 710 5.30 -38.22 -10.28
N ARG A 711 5.15 -39.56 -10.35
CA ARG A 711 5.20 -40.32 -11.61
C ARG A 711 3.81 -40.67 -12.15
N ASN A 712 2.79 -40.66 -11.30
CA ASN A 712 1.44 -41.04 -11.66
C ASN A 712 0.42 -39.94 -11.28
N PRO A 713 -0.27 -39.31 -12.26
CA PRO A 713 -1.30 -38.31 -11.99
C PRO A 713 -2.56 -38.87 -11.30
N THR A 714 -2.71 -40.19 -11.22
CA THR A 714 -3.80 -40.87 -10.48
C THR A 714 -3.24 -41.86 -9.43
N PRO A 715 -2.70 -41.37 -8.30
CA PRO A 715 -2.14 -42.22 -7.25
C PRO A 715 -3.17 -43.21 -6.69
N HIS A 716 -2.71 -44.39 -6.28
CA HIS A 716 -3.62 -45.42 -5.77
C HIS A 716 -4.26 -44.97 -4.44
N PRO A 717 -5.54 -45.27 -4.14
CA PRO A 717 -6.20 -44.84 -2.89
C PRO A 717 -5.48 -45.27 -1.59
N LYS A 718 -4.73 -46.38 -1.63
CA LYS A 718 -3.88 -46.83 -0.51
C LYS A 718 -2.74 -45.85 -0.19
N THR A 719 -2.31 -45.06 -1.15
CA THR A 719 -1.19 -44.12 -1.05
C THR A 719 -1.56 -42.93 -0.18
N PHE A 720 -2.79 -42.42 -0.30
CA PHE A 720 -3.33 -41.42 0.62
C PHE A 720 -3.36 -41.92 2.07
N ARG A 721 -3.76 -43.17 2.32
CA ARG A 721 -3.71 -43.75 3.68
C ARG A 721 -2.29 -43.76 4.22
N ARG A 722 -1.31 -44.18 3.39
CA ARG A 722 0.11 -44.21 3.78
C ARG A 722 0.66 -42.81 4.07
N ILE A 723 0.28 -41.81 3.27
CA ILE A 723 0.64 -40.41 3.49
C ILE A 723 0.22 -39.97 4.89
N TYR A 724 -1.06 -40.13 5.22
CA TYR A 724 -1.59 -39.66 6.49
C TYR A 724 -1.12 -40.50 7.68
N THR A 725 -0.92 -41.81 7.53
CA THR A 725 -0.35 -42.66 8.60
C THR A 725 1.09 -42.26 8.94
N LEU A 726 1.92 -42.03 7.93
CA LEU A 726 3.30 -41.58 8.17
C LEU A 726 3.33 -40.14 8.70
N ALA A 727 2.43 -39.27 8.23
CA ALA A 727 2.32 -37.91 8.75
C ALA A 727 1.92 -37.89 10.23
N ASP A 728 1.02 -38.79 10.64
CA ASP A 728 0.62 -38.92 12.04
C ASP A 728 1.79 -39.41 12.92
N THR A 729 2.56 -40.37 12.43
CA THR A 729 3.78 -40.85 13.11
C THR A 729 4.79 -39.72 13.31
N ILE A 730 5.07 -38.95 12.25
CA ILE A 730 5.99 -37.81 12.33
C ILE A 730 5.43 -36.70 13.25
N ARG A 731 4.12 -36.45 13.21
CA ARG A 731 3.47 -35.45 14.07
C ARG A 731 3.65 -35.77 15.54
N VAL A 732 3.51 -37.05 15.94
CA VAL A 732 3.74 -37.48 17.33
C VAL A 732 5.17 -37.18 17.78
N GLU A 733 6.16 -37.46 16.93
CA GLU A 733 7.57 -37.11 17.22
C GLU A 733 7.78 -35.60 17.32
N LEU A 734 7.15 -34.80 16.46
CA LEU A 734 7.22 -33.34 16.55
C LEU A 734 6.54 -32.79 17.81
N GLU A 735 5.42 -33.38 18.23
CA GLU A 735 4.72 -33.01 19.48
C GLU A 735 5.59 -33.34 20.69
N ALA A 736 6.18 -34.54 20.73
CA ALA A 736 7.08 -34.96 21.79
C ALA A 736 8.34 -34.08 21.85
N PHE A 737 8.89 -33.70 20.69
CA PHE A 737 10.00 -32.75 20.60
C PHE A 737 9.65 -31.36 21.16
N VAL A 738 8.47 -30.84 20.83
CA VAL A 738 8.00 -29.56 21.35
C VAL A 738 7.81 -29.62 22.87
N GLU A 739 7.27 -30.72 23.40
CA GLU A 739 7.03 -30.91 24.83
C GLU A 739 8.33 -31.10 25.62
N GLU A 740 9.19 -32.03 25.21
CA GLU A 740 10.43 -32.39 25.91
C GLU A 740 11.37 -31.19 26.04
N PHE A 741 11.57 -30.45 24.94
CA PHE A 741 12.47 -29.30 24.95
C PHE A 741 11.78 -28.01 25.39
N GLY A 742 10.45 -27.97 25.47
CA GLY A 742 9.68 -26.76 25.79
C GLY A 742 9.82 -25.69 24.70
N ILE A 743 9.61 -26.07 23.44
CA ILE A 743 9.84 -25.21 22.27
C ILE A 743 8.77 -24.11 22.17
N ASP A 744 9.22 -22.86 22.11
CA ASP A 744 8.35 -21.67 21.98
C ASP A 744 8.01 -21.35 20.51
N MET A 745 8.90 -21.74 19.58
CA MET A 745 8.84 -21.38 18.18
C MET A 745 9.49 -22.44 17.28
N LEU A 746 8.91 -22.69 16.10
CA LEU A 746 9.50 -23.56 15.09
C LEU A 746 10.05 -22.79 13.90
N ILE A 747 11.16 -23.28 13.32
CA ILE A 747 11.73 -22.80 12.06
C ILE A 747 11.91 -23.98 11.09
N PRO A 748 10.88 -24.31 10.28
CA PRO A 748 11.02 -25.30 9.22
C PRO A 748 11.97 -24.81 8.12
N GLN A 749 13.04 -25.56 7.88
CA GLN A 749 14.04 -25.31 6.85
C GLN A 749 13.70 -26.11 5.60
N ASN A 750 13.08 -25.44 4.63
CA ASN A 750 12.60 -25.99 3.36
C ASN A 750 11.58 -27.15 3.42
N ALA A 751 11.32 -27.72 4.60
CA ALA A 751 10.43 -28.87 4.80
C ALA A 751 8.94 -28.57 4.53
N SER A 752 8.54 -27.31 4.64
CA SER A 752 7.19 -26.82 4.29
C SER A 752 7.14 -26.14 2.91
N THR A 753 8.15 -26.35 2.06
CA THR A 753 8.26 -25.67 0.76
C THR A 753 8.31 -26.66 -0.40
N ILE A 754 9.22 -27.63 -0.31
CA ILE A 754 9.48 -28.62 -1.34
C ILE A 754 9.01 -30.01 -0.86
N PRO A 755 8.13 -30.72 -1.60
CA PRO A 755 7.50 -31.95 -1.15
C PRO A 755 8.41 -33.19 -1.28
N MET A 756 9.68 -33.07 -0.87
CA MET A 756 10.61 -34.20 -0.82
C MET A 756 10.20 -35.25 0.22
N ASN A 757 9.54 -34.82 1.29
CA ASN A 757 8.86 -35.67 2.26
C ASN A 757 7.46 -35.09 2.52
N ILE A 758 6.47 -35.56 1.74
CA ILE A 758 5.08 -35.09 1.82
C ILE A 758 4.49 -35.27 3.24
N PRO A 759 4.64 -36.45 3.88
CA PRO A 759 4.18 -36.66 5.25
C PRO A 759 4.70 -35.63 6.26
N LEU A 760 5.99 -35.25 6.18
CA LEU A 760 6.57 -34.24 7.06
C LEU A 760 5.91 -32.86 6.90
N GLY A 761 5.69 -32.38 5.67
CA GLY A 761 5.02 -31.09 5.46
C GLY A 761 3.59 -31.07 6.01
N ILE A 762 2.87 -32.19 5.89
CA ILE A 762 1.53 -32.36 6.50
C ILE A 762 1.63 -32.34 8.03
N ALA A 763 2.58 -33.08 8.60
CA ALA A 763 2.78 -33.15 10.05
C ALA A 763 3.08 -31.77 10.66
N ILE A 764 3.94 -30.97 10.02
CA ILE A 764 4.23 -29.59 10.44
C ILE A 764 2.95 -28.74 10.38
N ALA A 765 2.23 -28.77 9.26
CA ALA A 765 1.00 -27.97 9.10
C ALA A 765 -0.07 -28.36 10.13
N ASP A 766 -0.20 -29.65 10.45
CA ASP A 766 -1.16 -30.14 11.44
C ASP A 766 -0.77 -29.78 12.87
N LEU A 767 0.51 -29.94 13.24
CA LEU A 767 1.05 -29.49 14.53
C LEU A 767 0.74 -28.01 14.77
N VAL A 768 1.06 -27.14 13.80
CA VAL A 768 0.82 -25.70 13.93
C VAL A 768 -0.65 -25.37 14.00
N ARG A 769 -1.50 -26.07 13.25
CA ARG A 769 -2.95 -25.88 13.28
C ARG A 769 -3.54 -26.20 14.65
N ARG A 770 -3.09 -27.29 15.28
CA ARG A 770 -3.60 -27.78 16.57
C ARG A 770 -3.06 -26.99 17.76
N THR A 771 -1.76 -26.78 17.81
CA THR A 771 -1.07 -26.18 18.97
C THR A 771 -0.99 -24.66 18.89
N ARG A 772 -1.16 -24.09 17.69
CA ARG A 772 -0.95 -22.66 17.41
C ARG A 772 0.48 -22.19 17.69
N ILE A 773 1.45 -23.11 17.79
CA ILE A 773 2.87 -22.79 17.97
C ILE A 773 3.34 -21.82 16.87
N LYS A 774 4.06 -20.77 17.28
CA LYS A 774 4.58 -19.77 16.35
C LYS A 774 5.60 -20.43 15.44
N THR A 775 5.50 -20.18 14.15
CA THR A 775 6.33 -20.86 13.17
C THR A 775 6.84 -19.88 12.12
N LEU A 776 8.13 -19.98 11.79
CA LEU A 776 8.77 -19.18 10.77
C LEU A 776 9.30 -20.10 9.68
N CYS A 777 8.54 -20.25 8.60
CA CYS A 777 8.95 -21.12 7.49
C CYS A 777 10.01 -20.41 6.63
N HIS A 778 11.16 -21.05 6.43
CA HIS A 778 12.23 -20.55 5.58
C HIS A 778 12.25 -21.29 4.24
N HIS A 779 11.98 -20.55 3.15
CA HIS A 779 11.73 -21.10 1.83
C HIS A 779 12.92 -20.86 0.89
N HIS A 780 13.51 -21.96 0.39
CA HIS A 780 14.64 -21.91 -0.55
C HIS A 780 14.24 -22.18 -2.01
N ASP A 781 13.21 -23.00 -2.22
CA ASP A 781 12.62 -23.26 -3.53
C ASP A 781 11.19 -23.80 -3.40
N PHE A 782 10.30 -23.38 -4.29
CA PHE A 782 8.91 -23.85 -4.31
C PHE A 782 8.70 -25.01 -5.29
N TYR A 783 7.73 -25.87 -5.00
CA TYR A 783 7.47 -27.04 -5.84
C TYR A 783 7.11 -26.68 -7.28
N TRP A 784 6.38 -25.58 -7.50
CA TRP A 784 6.02 -25.09 -8.84
C TRP A 784 7.21 -24.53 -9.63
N GLU A 785 8.39 -24.43 -9.03
CA GLU A 785 9.62 -24.00 -9.71
C GLU A 785 10.43 -25.19 -10.26
N ARG A 786 9.98 -26.43 -10.02
CA ARG A 786 10.66 -27.65 -10.50
C ARG A 786 9.69 -28.50 -11.31
N GLU A 787 10.07 -28.77 -12.56
CA GLU A 787 9.25 -29.58 -13.49
C GLU A 787 8.82 -30.93 -12.90
N ARG A 788 9.70 -31.58 -12.14
CA ARG A 788 9.43 -32.88 -11.50
C ARG A 788 8.23 -32.91 -10.53
N PHE A 789 7.71 -31.76 -10.09
CA PHE A 789 6.56 -31.68 -9.19
C PHE A 789 5.29 -31.13 -9.85
N ILE A 790 5.37 -30.66 -11.10
CA ILE A 790 4.24 -30.04 -11.80
C ILE A 790 3.15 -31.07 -12.09
N ASN A 791 3.53 -32.26 -12.54
CA ASN A 791 2.58 -33.35 -12.80
C ASN A 791 2.39 -34.19 -11.53
N ASN A 792 1.26 -34.02 -10.85
CA ASN A 792 0.95 -34.73 -9.61
C ASN A 792 -0.56 -34.96 -9.44
N GLY A 793 -0.94 -35.95 -8.60
CA GLY A 793 -2.33 -36.23 -8.24
C GLY A 793 -2.71 -35.84 -6.80
N ILE A 794 -2.00 -34.89 -6.20
CA ILE A 794 -2.10 -34.50 -4.77
C ILE A 794 -2.14 -32.97 -4.57
N GLU A 795 -2.65 -32.24 -5.55
CA GLU A 795 -2.66 -30.77 -5.55
C GLU A 795 -3.38 -30.18 -4.33
N ASP A 796 -4.40 -30.87 -3.81
CA ASP A 796 -5.10 -30.51 -2.58
C ASP A 796 -4.17 -30.54 -1.35
N ILE A 797 -3.30 -31.56 -1.25
CA ILE A 797 -2.29 -31.69 -0.19
C ILE A 797 -1.22 -30.60 -0.36
N LEU A 798 -0.73 -30.38 -1.59
CA LEU A 798 0.29 -29.36 -1.87
C LEU A 798 -0.21 -27.95 -1.51
N ARG A 799 -1.48 -27.64 -1.80
CA ARG A 799 -2.12 -26.37 -1.41
C ARG A 799 -2.33 -26.21 0.08
N GLN A 800 -2.41 -27.31 0.83
CA GLN A 800 -2.61 -27.25 2.28
C GLN A 800 -1.29 -27.22 3.06
N ALA A 801 -0.23 -27.85 2.56
CA ALA A 801 0.99 -28.11 3.32
C ALA A 801 2.29 -27.51 2.71
N PHE A 802 2.28 -27.01 1.46
CA PHE A 802 3.50 -26.58 0.77
C PHE A 802 3.34 -25.23 0.02
N PRO A 803 3.57 -24.07 0.67
CA PRO A 803 3.54 -23.87 2.11
C PRO A 803 2.12 -23.74 2.66
N PRO A 804 1.91 -24.00 3.96
CA PRO A 804 0.62 -23.82 4.62
C PRO A 804 0.34 -22.32 4.89
N ASN A 805 -0.88 -21.85 4.64
CA ASN A 805 -1.30 -20.48 5.00
C ASN A 805 -2.08 -20.48 6.31
N LEU A 806 -1.37 -20.44 7.44
CA LEU A 806 -1.97 -20.46 8.78
C LEU A 806 -1.53 -19.21 9.56
N ALA A 807 -2.46 -18.59 10.30
CA ALA A 807 -2.20 -17.35 11.05
C ALA A 807 -0.99 -17.37 12.02
N PRO A 808 -0.59 -18.49 12.66
CA PRO A 808 0.64 -18.54 13.47
C PRO A 808 1.94 -18.59 12.67
N ILE A 809 1.87 -18.76 11.35
CA ILE A 809 3.02 -18.91 10.46
C ILE A 809 3.38 -17.56 9.85
N HIS A 810 4.67 -17.25 9.89
CA HIS A 810 5.27 -16.22 9.07
C HIS A 810 6.22 -16.87 8.06
N HIS A 811 6.30 -16.33 6.86
CA HIS A 811 7.08 -16.93 5.77
C HIS A 811 8.32 -16.07 5.45
N LEU A 812 9.46 -16.71 5.22
CA LEU A 812 10.70 -16.11 4.74
C LEU A 812 11.01 -16.65 3.35
N THR A 813 11.41 -15.78 2.43
CA THR A 813 11.85 -16.14 1.08
C THR A 813 13.24 -15.60 0.81
N ILE A 814 14.08 -16.42 0.17
CA ILE A 814 15.49 -16.09 -0.05
C ILE A 814 15.75 -15.06 -1.13
N ASN A 815 14.74 -14.69 -1.93
CA ASN A 815 14.85 -13.69 -2.99
C ASN A 815 13.51 -12.99 -3.26
N THR A 816 13.58 -11.79 -3.83
CA THR A 816 12.40 -10.98 -4.14
C THR A 816 11.48 -11.62 -5.20
N PRO A 817 11.98 -12.30 -6.26
CA PRO A 817 11.15 -13.04 -7.19
C PRO A 817 10.28 -14.12 -6.51
N MET A 818 10.84 -14.90 -5.58
CA MET A 818 10.14 -15.91 -4.79
C MET A 818 9.08 -15.27 -3.91
N LYS A 819 9.40 -14.14 -3.26
CA LYS A 819 8.42 -13.36 -2.49
C LYS A 819 7.21 -12.97 -3.34
N ARG A 820 7.46 -12.41 -4.53
CA ARG A 820 6.39 -12.00 -5.47
C ARG A 820 5.58 -13.19 -5.95
N ARG A 821 6.24 -14.28 -6.34
CA ARG A 821 5.58 -15.50 -6.81
C ARG A 821 4.73 -16.15 -5.72
N LEU A 822 5.22 -16.25 -4.49
CA LEU A 822 4.45 -16.79 -3.38
C LEU A 822 3.15 -16.00 -3.16
N TYR A 823 3.21 -14.66 -3.22
CA TYR A 823 2.03 -13.82 -3.12
C TYR A 823 1.08 -14.01 -4.32
N GLN A 824 1.60 -14.01 -5.54
CA GLN A 824 0.79 -14.19 -6.76
C GLN A 824 0.09 -15.55 -6.82
N PHE A 825 0.80 -16.64 -6.50
CA PHE A 825 0.26 -17.99 -6.61
C PHE A 825 -0.62 -18.40 -5.43
N ARG A 826 -0.34 -17.88 -4.23
CA ARG A 826 -0.95 -18.37 -2.99
C ARG A 826 -1.58 -17.30 -2.10
N GLY A 827 -1.42 -16.01 -2.42
CA GLY A 827 -1.87 -14.90 -1.57
C GLY A 827 -1.14 -14.83 -0.23
N ILE A 828 0.06 -15.41 -0.13
CA ILE A 828 0.82 -15.50 1.12
C ILE A 828 1.91 -14.42 1.13
N GLU A 829 1.90 -13.56 2.15
CA GLU A 829 2.98 -12.62 2.39
C GLU A 829 4.24 -13.33 2.93
N SER A 830 5.41 -12.90 2.49
CA SER A 830 6.69 -13.30 3.09
C SER A 830 7.64 -12.13 3.28
N THR A 831 8.59 -12.30 4.19
CA THR A 831 9.73 -11.38 4.37
C THR A 831 10.93 -11.89 3.58
N TYR A 832 11.61 -10.98 2.89
CA TYR A 832 12.84 -11.31 2.18
C TYR A 832 13.98 -11.45 3.19
N LEU A 833 14.69 -12.58 3.14
CA LEU A 833 15.91 -12.83 3.88
C LEU A 833 16.95 -13.39 2.91
N PRO A 834 17.95 -12.62 2.45
CA PRO A 834 18.99 -13.16 1.57
C PRO A 834 19.80 -14.25 2.27
N ASN A 835 20.48 -15.09 1.49
CA ASN A 835 21.56 -15.90 2.05
C ASN A 835 22.73 -14.98 2.44
N VAL A 836 23.35 -15.26 3.58
CA VAL A 836 24.34 -14.35 4.19
C VAL A 836 25.69 -15.02 4.44
N PHE A 837 26.73 -14.22 4.62
CA PHE A 837 28.06 -14.64 5.09
C PHE A 837 28.55 -13.71 6.20
N ASP A 838 29.56 -14.15 6.95
CA ASP A 838 30.13 -13.35 8.04
C ASP A 838 31.14 -12.32 7.52
N PHE A 839 30.66 -11.35 6.76
CA PHE A 839 31.50 -10.25 6.25
C PHE A 839 32.12 -9.38 7.35
N ALA A 840 31.67 -9.47 8.60
CA ALA A 840 32.28 -8.73 9.70
C ALA A 840 33.65 -9.32 10.08
N ASN A 841 33.84 -10.62 9.83
CA ASN A 841 35.08 -11.34 10.07
C ASN A 841 35.69 -11.79 8.73
N PRO A 842 36.63 -11.04 8.13
CA PRO A 842 37.23 -11.42 6.85
C PRO A 842 37.90 -12.80 6.91
N PRO A 843 38.00 -13.52 5.77
CA PRO A 843 38.67 -14.82 5.75
C PRO A 843 40.13 -14.68 6.21
N PRO A 844 40.65 -15.64 6.99
CA PRO A 844 42.05 -15.61 7.41
C PRO A 844 42.97 -15.73 6.19
N PRO A 845 44.20 -15.20 6.26
CA PRO A 845 45.22 -15.45 5.25
C PRO A 845 45.45 -16.96 5.04
N PRO A 846 45.79 -17.41 3.82
CA PRO A 846 46.04 -18.82 3.55
C PRO A 846 47.20 -19.34 4.38
N ASP A 847 46.99 -20.43 5.09
CA ASP A 847 48.02 -21.12 5.88
C ASP A 847 48.87 -22.06 5.01
N ASP A 848 49.90 -22.69 5.60
CA ASP A 848 50.80 -23.61 4.88
C ASP A 848 50.05 -24.75 4.17
N TYR A 849 48.91 -25.16 4.72
CA TYR A 849 48.06 -26.16 4.08
C TYR A 849 47.43 -25.61 2.80
N ALA A 850 46.77 -24.46 2.85
CA ALA A 850 46.19 -23.80 1.68
C ALA A 850 47.26 -23.40 0.65
N LEU A 851 48.42 -22.91 1.08
CA LEU A 851 49.54 -22.54 0.21
C LEU A 851 50.14 -23.74 -0.54
N SER A 852 50.01 -24.95 0.00
CA SER A 852 50.47 -26.16 -0.69
C SER A 852 49.65 -26.52 -1.94
N PHE A 853 48.45 -25.94 -2.12
CA PHE A 853 47.51 -26.28 -3.19
C PHE A 853 48.12 -26.22 -4.60
N ARG A 854 48.78 -25.10 -4.98
CA ARG A 854 49.36 -24.95 -6.34
C ARG A 854 50.37 -26.05 -6.64
N ARG A 855 51.27 -26.35 -5.70
CA ARG A 855 52.27 -27.42 -5.82
C ARG A 855 51.62 -28.81 -5.96
N GLU A 856 50.61 -29.10 -5.14
CA GLU A 856 49.89 -30.39 -5.14
C GLU A 856 49.02 -30.60 -6.39
N MET A 857 48.68 -29.51 -7.10
CA MET A 857 47.96 -29.51 -8.37
C MET A 857 48.88 -29.40 -9.59
N GLY A 858 50.19 -29.22 -9.40
CA GLY A 858 51.15 -29.04 -10.49
C GLY A 858 51.00 -27.70 -11.23
N LEU A 859 50.46 -26.68 -10.55
CA LEU A 859 50.33 -25.32 -11.08
C LEU A 859 51.61 -24.52 -10.82
N SER A 860 52.07 -23.79 -11.84
CA SER A 860 53.22 -22.89 -11.73
C SER A 860 52.83 -21.57 -11.07
N ASP A 861 53.82 -20.76 -10.69
CA ASP A 861 53.54 -19.45 -10.09
C ASP A 861 52.91 -18.46 -11.08
N ASP A 862 53.17 -18.64 -12.37
CA ASP A 862 52.64 -17.82 -13.48
C ASP A 862 51.22 -18.23 -13.91
N ASP A 863 50.69 -19.36 -13.43
CA ASP A 863 49.36 -19.85 -13.79
C ASP A 863 48.25 -19.03 -13.13
N LEU A 864 47.33 -18.50 -13.94
CA LEU A 864 46.20 -17.71 -13.50
C LEU A 864 44.94 -18.60 -13.39
N ILE A 865 44.53 -18.89 -12.16
CA ILE A 865 43.38 -19.78 -11.90
C ILE A 865 42.06 -19.06 -12.19
N VAL A 866 41.28 -19.62 -13.11
CA VAL A 866 39.86 -19.31 -13.30
C VAL A 866 39.05 -20.33 -12.50
N LEU A 867 38.38 -19.91 -11.44
CA LEU A 867 37.71 -20.84 -10.53
C LEU A 867 36.24 -21.02 -10.91
N GLN A 868 35.80 -22.27 -11.05
CA GLN A 868 34.41 -22.65 -11.27
C GLN A 868 33.90 -23.49 -10.08
N PRO A 869 33.40 -22.84 -9.00
CA PRO A 869 33.10 -23.49 -7.72
C PRO A 869 31.69 -24.10 -7.70
N THR A 870 31.42 -25.06 -8.58
CA THR A 870 30.06 -25.62 -8.75
C THR A 870 30.06 -27.11 -9.00
N ARG A 871 28.93 -27.77 -8.68
CA ARG A 871 28.66 -29.16 -9.04
C ARG A 871 28.51 -29.31 -10.56
N ILE A 872 28.92 -30.44 -11.10
CA ILE A 872 28.85 -30.71 -12.54
C ILE A 872 27.43 -31.16 -12.91
N ILE A 873 26.57 -30.19 -13.25
CA ILE A 873 25.18 -30.40 -13.69
C ILE A 873 24.80 -29.38 -14.78
N ARG A 874 23.90 -29.76 -15.71
CA ARG A 874 23.64 -28.98 -16.95
C ARG A 874 23.23 -27.53 -16.72
N ARG A 875 22.37 -27.27 -15.72
CA ARG A 875 21.89 -25.89 -15.43
C ARG A 875 22.99 -24.91 -15.01
N LYS A 876 24.18 -25.41 -14.65
CA LYS A 876 25.33 -24.58 -14.29
C LYS A 876 26.08 -24.05 -15.52
N ALA A 877 25.80 -24.58 -16.71
CA ALA A 877 26.34 -24.14 -17.99
C ALA A 877 27.88 -23.96 -17.99
N ILE A 878 28.59 -24.96 -17.46
CA ILE A 878 30.05 -24.91 -17.28
C ILE A 878 30.77 -24.73 -18.64
N GLU A 879 30.17 -25.19 -19.73
CA GLU A 879 30.67 -24.99 -21.10
C GLU A 879 30.88 -23.51 -21.47
N LYS A 880 30.15 -22.57 -20.84
CA LYS A 880 30.36 -21.13 -21.06
C LYS A 880 31.67 -20.63 -20.43
N ALA A 881 32.14 -21.26 -19.35
CA ALA A 881 33.49 -21.00 -18.84
C ALA A 881 34.57 -21.52 -19.81
N PHE A 882 34.30 -22.63 -20.52
CA PHE A 882 35.22 -23.15 -21.55
C PHE A 882 35.27 -22.21 -22.75
N GLU A 883 34.10 -21.75 -23.20
CA GLU A 883 33.98 -20.74 -24.25
C GLU A 883 34.75 -19.47 -23.89
N LEU A 884 34.62 -18.99 -22.64
CA LEU A 884 35.34 -17.82 -22.15
C LEU A 884 36.86 -18.00 -22.25
N VAL A 885 37.41 -19.05 -21.63
CA VAL A 885 38.86 -19.29 -21.59
C VAL A 885 39.43 -19.50 -23.00
N ARG A 886 38.73 -20.28 -23.84
CA ARG A 886 39.12 -20.51 -25.24
C ARG A 886 39.19 -19.21 -26.04
N ARG A 887 38.24 -18.28 -25.82
CA ARG A 887 38.17 -17.02 -26.57
C ARG A 887 39.09 -15.93 -26.03
N LEU A 888 39.47 -15.99 -24.75
CA LEU A 888 40.53 -15.16 -24.20
C LEU A 888 41.88 -15.51 -24.83
N ASN A 889 42.11 -16.81 -25.10
CA ASN A 889 43.31 -17.34 -25.75
C ASN A 889 44.61 -16.87 -25.07
N ASP A 890 44.67 -17.08 -23.75
CA ASP A 890 45.80 -16.76 -22.90
C ASP A 890 46.34 -18.04 -22.24
N ASP A 891 47.57 -18.42 -22.58
CA ASP A 891 48.21 -19.67 -22.14
C ASP A 891 48.45 -19.72 -20.63
N ARG A 892 48.38 -18.58 -19.93
CA ARG A 892 48.51 -18.53 -18.47
C ARG A 892 47.25 -19.03 -17.75
N LEU A 893 46.08 -18.99 -18.39
CA LEU A 893 44.81 -19.32 -17.74
C LEU A 893 44.65 -20.83 -17.55
N VAL A 894 44.27 -21.23 -16.34
CA VAL A 894 43.88 -22.62 -16.01
C VAL A 894 42.49 -22.62 -15.39
N LEU A 895 41.54 -23.27 -16.07
CA LEU A 895 40.18 -23.42 -15.54
C LEU A 895 40.11 -24.55 -14.53
N VAL A 896 39.78 -24.24 -13.28
CA VAL A 896 39.67 -25.20 -12.18
C VAL A 896 38.21 -25.41 -11.81
N VAL A 897 37.68 -26.60 -12.07
CA VAL A 897 36.32 -27.02 -11.74
C VAL A 897 36.35 -27.89 -10.48
N THR A 898 35.71 -27.43 -9.41
CA THR A 898 35.83 -28.06 -8.07
C THR A 898 34.74 -29.09 -7.75
N GLY A 899 33.71 -29.20 -8.57
CA GLY A 899 32.60 -30.14 -8.35
C GLY A 899 32.87 -31.56 -8.80
N TYR A 900 32.09 -32.49 -8.24
CA TYR A 900 31.96 -33.86 -8.72
C TYR A 900 30.76 -34.00 -9.68
N ASP A 901 30.75 -35.07 -10.47
CA ASP A 901 29.60 -35.49 -11.27
C ASP A 901 28.45 -35.87 -10.34
N GLY A 902 27.36 -35.08 -10.38
CA GLY A 902 26.20 -35.31 -9.51
C GLY A 902 25.39 -36.56 -9.89
N ASP A 903 24.41 -36.92 -9.06
CA ASP A 903 23.49 -38.07 -9.27
C ASP A 903 22.49 -37.89 -10.46
N GLU A 904 22.71 -36.92 -11.35
CA GLU A 904 21.82 -36.69 -12.50
C GLU A 904 22.17 -37.65 -13.66
N PRO A 905 21.20 -38.42 -14.18
CA PRO A 905 21.44 -39.28 -15.34
C PRO A 905 21.76 -38.46 -16.59
N GLY A 906 22.79 -38.85 -17.37
CA GLY A 906 22.98 -38.32 -18.73
C GLY A 906 24.36 -37.78 -19.12
N GLY A 907 25.46 -38.32 -18.55
CA GLY A 907 26.81 -38.20 -19.12
C GLY A 907 27.38 -36.78 -19.28
N TYR A 908 26.82 -35.77 -18.60
CA TYR A 908 27.21 -34.37 -18.78
C TYR A 908 28.68 -34.12 -18.41
N GLY A 909 29.19 -34.77 -17.36
CA GLY A 909 30.60 -34.70 -16.99
C GLY A 909 31.55 -35.25 -18.03
N GLU A 910 31.23 -36.42 -18.60
CA GLU A 910 32.00 -37.01 -19.70
C GLU A 910 31.99 -36.09 -20.91
N TRP A 911 30.82 -35.56 -21.27
CA TRP A 911 30.69 -34.59 -22.36
C TRP A 911 31.53 -33.31 -22.11
N LEU A 912 31.53 -32.76 -20.89
CA LEU A 912 32.36 -31.61 -20.56
C LEU A 912 33.87 -31.92 -20.67
N ARG A 913 34.31 -33.13 -20.31
CA ARG A 913 35.71 -33.54 -20.48
C ARG A 913 36.08 -33.60 -21.96
N GLU A 914 35.25 -34.25 -22.79
CA GLU A 914 35.43 -34.26 -24.25
C GLU A 914 35.46 -32.86 -24.85
N GLU A 915 34.56 -31.98 -24.40
CA GLU A 915 34.48 -30.61 -24.91
C GLU A 915 35.69 -29.77 -24.48
N ALA A 916 36.21 -29.97 -23.27
CA ALA A 916 37.42 -29.32 -22.79
C ALA A 916 38.66 -29.78 -23.58
N GLU A 917 38.76 -31.08 -23.91
CA GLU A 917 39.81 -31.62 -24.78
C GLU A 917 39.73 -31.03 -26.20
N ARG A 918 38.53 -30.97 -26.79
CA ARG A 918 38.30 -30.35 -28.12
C ARG A 918 38.61 -28.85 -28.14
N SER A 919 38.36 -28.16 -27.03
CA SER A 919 38.58 -26.72 -26.90
C SER A 919 40.06 -26.33 -26.85
N GLY A 920 40.96 -27.28 -26.54
CA GLY A 920 42.41 -27.03 -26.41
C GLY A 920 42.80 -26.13 -25.24
N ILE A 921 41.90 -25.90 -24.29
CA ILE A 921 42.15 -25.05 -23.10
C ILE A 921 42.94 -25.83 -22.03
N ARG A 922 43.64 -25.11 -21.15
CA ARG A 922 44.18 -25.70 -19.92
C ARG A 922 43.08 -25.77 -18.85
N TYR A 923 42.79 -26.97 -18.36
CA TYR A 923 41.72 -27.19 -17.39
C TYR A 923 42.06 -28.28 -16.37
N MET A 924 41.36 -28.27 -15.24
CA MET A 924 41.45 -29.28 -14.20
C MET A 924 40.06 -29.56 -13.61
N PHE A 925 39.68 -30.83 -13.55
CA PHE A 925 38.58 -31.29 -12.72
C PHE A 925 39.17 -31.85 -11.43
N ILE A 926 38.88 -31.21 -10.30
CA ILE A 926 39.52 -31.54 -9.01
C ILE A 926 38.51 -31.97 -7.94
N GLY A 927 37.31 -32.42 -8.35
CA GLY A 927 36.27 -32.84 -7.41
C GLY A 927 36.68 -33.99 -6.49
N ASP A 928 37.64 -34.83 -6.89
CA ASP A 928 38.24 -35.89 -6.05
C ASP A 928 39.27 -35.35 -5.03
N ARG A 929 39.71 -34.10 -5.20
CA ARG A 929 40.66 -33.38 -4.33
C ARG A 929 39.98 -32.33 -3.44
N VAL A 930 38.66 -32.14 -3.56
CA VAL A 930 37.89 -31.16 -2.78
C VAL A 930 36.88 -31.87 -1.87
N GLY A 931 36.96 -31.59 -0.57
CA GLY A 931 36.11 -32.17 0.47
C GLY A 931 35.50 -31.14 1.41
N ALA A 932 34.59 -31.60 2.27
CA ALA A 932 33.98 -30.80 3.33
C ALA A 932 34.98 -30.40 4.42
N LEU A 933 35.98 -31.25 4.65
CA LEU A 933 37.06 -31.06 5.62
C LEU A 933 38.40 -31.27 4.93
N ARG A 934 39.43 -30.58 5.42
CA ARG A 934 40.82 -30.86 5.04
C ARG A 934 41.21 -32.26 5.50
N GLY A 935 42.08 -32.92 4.74
CA GLY A 935 42.56 -34.24 5.11
C GLY A 935 43.36 -34.91 4.00
N GLU A 936 43.51 -36.22 4.08
CA GLU A 936 44.20 -37.01 3.08
C GLU A 936 43.33 -38.19 2.67
N LYS A 937 43.28 -38.48 1.37
CA LYS A 937 42.57 -39.61 0.80
C LYS A 937 43.42 -40.23 -0.30
N ASP A 938 43.63 -41.55 -0.22
CA ASP A 938 44.41 -42.32 -1.20
C ASP A 938 45.82 -41.74 -1.44
N GLY A 939 46.49 -41.27 -0.37
CA GLY A 939 47.83 -40.67 -0.44
C GLY A 939 47.86 -39.25 -1.03
N LYS A 940 46.70 -38.65 -1.31
CA LYS A 940 46.54 -37.32 -1.88
C LYS A 940 45.88 -36.38 -0.88
N ARG A 941 46.42 -35.16 -0.75
CA ARG A 941 45.78 -34.11 0.06
C ARG A 941 44.42 -33.72 -0.49
N ILE A 942 43.46 -33.57 0.42
CA ILE A 942 42.10 -33.08 0.20
C ILE A 942 41.99 -31.67 0.73
N PHE A 943 41.55 -30.76 -0.12
CA PHE A 943 41.36 -29.34 0.16
C PHE A 943 39.89 -29.03 0.39
N THR A 944 39.61 -27.96 1.10
CA THR A 944 38.29 -27.34 1.11
C THR A 944 38.21 -26.28 0.02
N LEU A 945 37.00 -25.85 -0.34
CA LEU A 945 36.84 -24.77 -1.31
C LEU A 945 37.51 -23.47 -0.85
N TRP A 946 37.54 -23.23 0.46
CA TRP A 946 38.16 -22.07 1.10
C TRP A 946 39.68 -22.05 0.93
N ASP A 947 40.32 -23.21 0.74
CA ASP A 947 41.76 -23.30 0.46
C ASP A 947 42.10 -22.87 -0.97
N ILE A 948 41.11 -22.86 -1.87
CA ILE A 948 41.28 -22.64 -3.31
C ILE A 948 40.99 -21.20 -3.70
N TYR A 949 39.97 -20.58 -3.09
CA TYR A 949 39.60 -19.19 -3.35
C TYR A 949 40.80 -18.22 -3.31
N PRO A 950 41.73 -18.26 -2.33
CA PRO A 950 42.88 -17.37 -2.29
C PRO A 950 43.73 -17.39 -3.57
N HIS A 951 43.82 -18.53 -4.26
CA HIS A 951 44.61 -18.72 -5.48
C HIS A 951 43.88 -18.30 -6.76
N ALA A 952 42.56 -18.11 -6.71
CA ALA A 952 41.76 -17.71 -7.87
C ALA A 952 42.07 -16.28 -8.31
N HIS A 953 42.18 -16.07 -9.62
CA HIS A 953 42.30 -14.74 -10.23
C HIS A 953 40.93 -14.08 -10.44
N PHE A 954 39.95 -14.87 -10.90
CA PHE A 954 38.54 -14.51 -10.91
C PHE A 954 37.68 -15.78 -10.89
N VAL A 955 36.39 -15.62 -10.59
CA VAL A 955 35.45 -16.72 -10.45
C VAL A 955 34.40 -16.67 -11.55
N THR A 956 34.12 -17.81 -12.17
CA THR A 956 33.09 -17.95 -13.20
C THR A 956 31.78 -18.49 -12.62
N TYR A 957 30.69 -17.83 -12.98
CA TYR A 957 29.33 -18.16 -12.54
C TYR A 957 28.33 -18.13 -13.71
N PRO A 958 28.47 -19.03 -14.69
CA PRO A 958 27.63 -19.05 -15.89
C PRO A 958 26.22 -19.63 -15.68
N SER A 959 25.79 -19.82 -14.43
CA SER A 959 24.58 -20.58 -14.11
C SER A 959 23.32 -19.90 -14.65
N VAL A 960 22.49 -20.68 -15.35
CA VAL A 960 21.24 -20.20 -15.95
C VAL A 960 20.13 -20.09 -14.91
N TYR A 961 20.19 -20.95 -13.89
CA TYR A 961 19.23 -20.96 -12.78
C TYR A 961 19.92 -21.19 -11.44
N GLU A 962 19.56 -20.37 -10.45
CA GLU A 962 19.98 -20.48 -9.06
C GLU A 962 18.85 -20.11 -8.11
N GLY A 963 18.87 -20.70 -6.91
CA GLY A 963 17.95 -20.30 -5.84
C GLY A 963 18.29 -18.90 -5.29
N PHE A 964 19.57 -18.64 -4.99
CA PHE A 964 20.04 -17.29 -4.67
C PHE A 964 21.40 -17.03 -5.31
N GLY A 965 22.43 -17.76 -4.89
CA GLY A 965 23.78 -17.64 -5.45
C GLY A 965 24.88 -17.76 -4.40
N ASN A 966 24.89 -18.81 -3.57
CA ASN A 966 25.82 -18.90 -2.43
C ASN A 966 27.29 -18.79 -2.83
N ALA A 967 27.71 -19.51 -3.89
CA ALA A 967 29.10 -19.42 -4.35
C ALA A 967 29.44 -18.02 -4.92
N LEU A 968 28.44 -17.27 -5.40
CA LEU A 968 28.63 -15.87 -5.79
C LEU A 968 28.85 -14.98 -4.57
N ILE A 969 28.02 -15.09 -3.53
CA ILE A 969 28.22 -14.31 -2.29
C ILE A 969 29.54 -14.70 -1.58
N GLU A 970 29.88 -15.99 -1.58
CA GLU A 970 31.17 -16.50 -1.10
C GLU A 970 32.35 -15.90 -1.88
N THR A 971 32.20 -15.68 -3.19
CA THR A 971 33.20 -15.00 -4.01
C THR A 971 33.41 -13.54 -3.57
N LEU A 972 32.34 -12.82 -3.20
CA LEU A 972 32.46 -11.47 -2.64
C LEU A 972 33.22 -11.51 -1.31
N TYR A 973 32.91 -12.50 -0.45
CA TYR A 973 33.56 -12.68 0.85
C TYR A 973 35.08 -12.92 0.72
N PHE A 974 35.50 -13.68 -0.29
CA PHE A 974 36.91 -13.91 -0.61
C PHE A 974 37.59 -12.81 -1.43
N ARG A 975 36.90 -11.68 -1.68
CA ARG A 975 37.43 -10.55 -2.46
C ARG A 975 37.93 -10.99 -3.83
N LYS A 976 37.09 -11.69 -4.59
CA LYS A 976 37.43 -12.12 -5.96
C LYS A 976 36.50 -11.48 -7.00
N PRO A 977 37.04 -11.07 -8.17
CA PRO A 977 36.22 -10.61 -9.29
C PRO A 977 35.32 -11.71 -9.85
N LEU A 978 34.22 -11.30 -10.49
CA LEU A 978 33.15 -12.17 -10.97
C LEU A 978 32.94 -12.05 -12.47
N PHE A 979 32.81 -13.19 -13.14
CA PHE A 979 32.19 -13.33 -14.44
C PHE A 979 30.85 -14.06 -14.27
N VAL A 980 29.73 -13.45 -14.62
CA VAL A 980 28.39 -13.92 -14.21
C VAL A 980 27.37 -13.91 -15.35
N HIS A 981 26.57 -14.97 -15.41
CA HIS A 981 25.36 -14.99 -16.23
C HIS A 981 24.24 -14.24 -15.51
N THR A 982 23.47 -13.39 -16.20
CA THR A 982 22.38 -12.63 -15.59
C THR A 982 21.12 -13.49 -15.36
N TYR A 983 21.02 -14.13 -14.19
CA TYR A 983 19.84 -14.92 -13.76
C TYR A 983 18.88 -14.11 -12.85
N PRO A 984 17.64 -14.57 -12.57
CA PRO A 984 16.61 -13.70 -11.96
C PRO A 984 16.94 -13.15 -10.55
N PRO A 985 17.37 -13.94 -9.54
CA PRO A 985 17.87 -13.38 -8.29
C PRO A 985 19.04 -12.39 -8.45
N TYR A 986 19.95 -12.63 -9.41
CA TYR A 986 21.03 -11.68 -9.68
C TYR A 986 20.49 -10.32 -10.12
N LEU A 987 19.58 -10.29 -11.09
CA LEU A 987 18.99 -9.05 -11.60
C LEU A 987 18.09 -8.32 -10.61
N SER A 988 17.43 -9.05 -9.71
CA SER A 988 16.45 -8.48 -8.78
C SER A 988 17.01 -8.07 -7.43
N ASP A 989 18.03 -8.77 -6.93
CA ASP A 989 18.54 -8.60 -5.57
C ASP A 989 20.04 -8.29 -5.51
N ILE A 990 20.88 -8.99 -6.30
CA ILE A 990 22.36 -8.89 -6.19
C ILE A 990 22.92 -7.68 -6.94
N LYS A 991 22.58 -7.51 -8.22
CA LYS A 991 23.00 -6.37 -9.04
C LYS A 991 22.47 -5.05 -8.48
N PRO A 992 21.18 -4.91 -8.10
CA PRO A 992 20.68 -3.68 -7.49
C PRO A 992 21.32 -3.33 -6.14
N ALA A 993 21.90 -4.30 -5.42
CA ALA A 993 22.69 -4.03 -4.22
C ALA A 993 24.03 -3.33 -4.50
N GLY A 994 24.43 -3.25 -5.78
CA GLY A 994 25.63 -2.56 -6.23
C GLY A 994 26.82 -3.47 -6.52
N VAL A 995 26.64 -4.79 -6.60
CA VAL A 995 27.72 -5.72 -6.98
C VAL A 995 28.21 -5.41 -8.39
N ARG A 996 29.54 -5.25 -8.54
CA ARG A 996 30.22 -5.11 -9.82
C ARG A 996 30.65 -6.49 -10.32
N ALA A 997 30.28 -6.84 -11.54
CA ALA A 997 30.69 -8.09 -12.19
C ALA A 997 30.85 -7.87 -13.71
N VAL A 998 31.61 -8.74 -14.38
CA VAL A 998 31.54 -8.85 -15.84
C VAL A 998 30.35 -9.74 -16.18
N GLU A 999 29.38 -9.16 -16.88
CA GLU A 999 28.07 -9.78 -17.09
C GLU A 999 27.90 -10.29 -18.52
N PHE A 1000 27.23 -11.42 -18.66
CA PHE A 1000 26.69 -11.86 -19.95
C PHE A 1000 25.27 -12.42 -19.79
N THR A 1001 24.48 -12.38 -20.87
CA THR A 1001 23.10 -12.89 -20.85
C THR A 1001 22.91 -14.05 -21.81
N HIS A 1002 23.36 -13.93 -23.06
CA HIS A 1002 23.20 -15.01 -24.06
C HIS A 1002 24.57 -15.43 -24.61
N ASP A 1003 25.34 -14.47 -25.11
CA ASP A 1003 26.65 -14.69 -25.72
C ASP A 1003 27.75 -13.93 -25.00
N ILE A 1004 28.96 -14.49 -25.03
CA ILE A 1004 30.17 -13.79 -24.60
C ILE A 1004 30.56 -12.85 -25.74
N THR A 1005 30.46 -11.53 -25.55
CA THR A 1005 30.76 -10.56 -26.62
C THR A 1005 32.25 -10.18 -26.61
N ALA A 1006 32.70 -9.41 -27.62
CA ALA A 1006 34.06 -8.84 -27.59
C ALA A 1006 34.27 -7.93 -26.37
N ASP A 1007 33.28 -7.10 -26.05
CA ASP A 1007 33.29 -6.22 -24.87
C ASP A 1007 33.44 -7.00 -23.56
N VAL A 1008 32.70 -8.11 -23.41
CA VAL A 1008 32.84 -9.00 -22.26
C VAL A 1008 34.25 -9.58 -22.15
N LEU A 1009 34.87 -9.98 -23.28
CA LEU A 1009 36.25 -10.46 -23.29
C LEU A 1009 37.25 -9.37 -22.89
N ASP A 1010 37.04 -8.14 -23.37
CA ASP A 1010 37.92 -7.01 -23.07
C ASP A 1010 37.83 -6.61 -21.58
N GLN A 1011 36.64 -6.67 -20.98
CA GLN A 1011 36.47 -6.47 -19.54
C GLN A 1011 37.17 -7.57 -18.71
N VAL A 1012 37.08 -8.85 -19.13
CA VAL A 1012 37.81 -9.93 -18.44
C VAL A 1012 39.32 -9.79 -18.62
N ARG A 1013 39.81 -9.37 -19.80
CA ARG A 1013 41.23 -9.06 -20.01
C ARG A 1013 41.71 -7.94 -19.09
N ALA A 1014 40.91 -6.89 -18.92
CA ALA A 1014 41.22 -5.82 -17.99
C ALA A 1014 41.36 -6.35 -16.55
N ILE A 1015 40.48 -7.25 -16.11
CA ILE A 1015 40.61 -7.94 -14.81
C ILE A 1015 41.90 -8.79 -14.75
N ILE A 1016 42.25 -9.49 -15.83
CA ILE A 1016 43.46 -10.32 -15.85
C ILE A 1016 44.73 -9.45 -15.71
N ASP A 1017 44.82 -8.37 -16.48
CA ASP A 1017 46.07 -7.61 -16.63
C ASP A 1017 46.20 -6.43 -15.66
N ASP A 1018 45.09 -5.87 -15.13
CA ASP A 1018 45.09 -4.75 -14.19
C ASP A 1018 44.77 -5.20 -12.76
N ALA A 1019 45.83 -5.32 -11.95
CA ALA A 1019 45.71 -5.69 -10.54
C ALA A 1019 44.97 -4.64 -9.69
N ASN A 1020 45.11 -3.35 -9.99
CA ASN A 1020 44.43 -2.29 -9.23
C ASN A 1020 42.92 -2.35 -9.49
N LEU A 1021 42.52 -2.55 -10.75
CA LEU A 1021 41.12 -2.73 -11.11
C LEU A 1021 40.50 -3.94 -10.39
N ARG A 1022 41.22 -5.08 -10.34
CA ARG A 1022 40.76 -6.25 -9.60
C ARG A 1022 40.56 -5.97 -8.13
N ASP A 1023 41.55 -5.38 -7.49
CA ASP A 1023 41.54 -5.13 -6.04
C ASP A 1023 40.45 -4.11 -5.68
N GLU A 1024 40.27 -3.06 -6.48
CA GLU A 1024 39.18 -2.09 -6.32
C GLU A 1024 37.82 -2.76 -6.46
N MET A 1025 37.61 -3.55 -7.52
CA MET A 1025 36.35 -4.25 -7.78
C MET A 1025 36.04 -5.25 -6.66
N ALA A 1026 37.04 -6.01 -6.23
CA ALA A 1026 36.93 -6.99 -5.17
C ALA A 1026 36.60 -6.37 -3.81
N GLU A 1027 37.26 -5.27 -3.45
CA GLU A 1027 37.00 -4.55 -2.19
C GLU A 1027 35.63 -3.88 -2.21
N HIS A 1028 35.25 -3.23 -3.31
CA HIS A 1028 33.89 -2.68 -3.48
C HIS A 1028 32.83 -3.76 -3.25
N ASN A 1029 33.01 -4.93 -3.88
CA ASN A 1029 32.10 -6.06 -3.76
C ASN A 1029 32.04 -6.64 -2.33
N TYR A 1030 33.17 -6.67 -1.62
CA TYR A 1030 33.20 -7.07 -0.21
C TYR A 1030 32.40 -6.10 0.67
N GLN A 1031 32.54 -4.79 0.44
CA GLN A 1031 31.77 -3.77 1.16
C GLN A 1031 30.27 -3.85 0.86
N VAL A 1032 29.89 -4.14 -0.39
CA VAL A 1032 28.49 -4.44 -0.76
C VAL A 1032 27.99 -5.68 0.02
N GLY A 1033 28.80 -6.74 0.07
CA GLY A 1033 28.52 -7.94 0.86
C GLY A 1033 28.30 -7.65 2.35
N LEU A 1034 29.19 -6.85 2.96
CA LEU A 1034 29.09 -6.42 4.35
C LEU A 1034 27.78 -5.66 4.63
N LYS A 1035 27.35 -4.82 3.70
CA LYS A 1035 26.16 -3.99 3.87
C LYS A 1035 24.85 -4.76 3.61
N HIS A 1036 24.84 -5.69 2.66
CA HIS A 1036 23.60 -6.27 2.12
C HIS A 1036 23.43 -7.78 2.34
N PHE A 1037 24.52 -8.52 2.56
CA PHE A 1037 24.53 -9.99 2.64
C PHE A 1037 25.28 -10.50 3.88
N SER A 1038 25.25 -9.73 4.98
CA SER A 1038 25.99 -10.03 6.21
C SER A 1038 25.13 -10.57 7.35
N PHE A 1039 25.77 -11.06 8.41
CA PHE A 1039 25.09 -11.47 9.64
C PHE A 1039 24.34 -10.31 10.32
N ASP A 1040 24.74 -9.06 10.09
CA ASP A 1040 23.98 -7.89 10.55
C ASP A 1040 22.59 -7.81 9.89
N VAL A 1041 22.52 -8.08 8.59
CA VAL A 1041 21.25 -8.11 7.84
C VAL A 1041 20.36 -9.24 8.34
N LEU A 1042 20.94 -10.42 8.59
CA LEU A 1042 20.24 -11.55 9.18
C LEU A 1042 19.72 -11.21 10.58
N ARG A 1043 20.56 -10.66 11.48
CA ARG A 1043 20.17 -10.21 12.83
C ARG A 1043 18.99 -9.23 12.79
N GLN A 1044 19.09 -8.19 11.98
CA GLN A 1044 18.04 -7.18 11.86
C GLN A 1044 16.73 -7.77 11.32
N THR A 1045 16.82 -8.65 10.32
CA THR A 1045 15.65 -9.29 9.72
C THR A 1045 14.97 -10.24 10.70
N MET A 1046 15.73 -11.10 11.38
CA MET A 1046 15.22 -12.03 12.39
C MET A 1046 14.58 -11.29 13.56
N GLN A 1047 15.26 -10.28 14.10
CA GLN A 1047 14.71 -9.44 15.17
C GLN A 1047 13.37 -8.82 14.74
N LYS A 1048 13.32 -8.17 13.58
CA LYS A 1048 12.11 -7.53 13.07
C LYS A 1048 10.94 -8.49 12.88
N VAL A 1049 11.23 -9.70 12.37
CA VAL A 1049 10.20 -10.72 12.14
C VAL A 1049 9.69 -11.30 13.46
N MET A 1050 10.59 -11.62 14.39
CA MET A 1050 10.22 -12.14 15.69
C MET A 1050 9.46 -11.07 16.52
N GLU A 1051 9.87 -9.81 16.45
CA GLU A 1051 9.12 -8.68 17.02
C GLU A 1051 7.73 -8.54 16.41
N ARG A 1052 7.55 -8.78 15.11
CA ARG A 1052 6.21 -8.81 14.49
C ARG A 1052 5.37 -9.97 15.00
N MET A 1053 5.97 -11.14 15.23
CA MET A 1053 5.27 -12.35 15.66
C MET A 1053 4.86 -12.34 17.15
N TYR A 1054 5.64 -11.65 18.00
CA TYR A 1054 5.48 -11.60 19.47
C TYR A 1054 5.18 -10.21 20.05
N GLY A 1055 5.33 -9.15 19.25
CA GLY A 1055 5.11 -7.77 19.67
C GLY A 1055 3.63 -7.48 19.95
N LYS A 1056 3.29 -7.37 21.24
CA LYS A 1056 2.01 -6.83 21.73
C LYS A 1056 1.87 -5.34 21.45
#